data_AF-K9UQ70-F1
#
_entry.id   AF-K9UQ70-F1
#
_cell.length_a   1.000
_cell.length_b   1.000
_cell.length_c   1.000
_cell.angle_alpha   90.00
_cell.angle_beta   90.00
_cell.angle_gamma   90.00
#
_symmetry.space_group_name_H-M   'P 1'
#
loop_
_entity.id
_entity.type
_entity.pdbx_description
1 polymer ?
#
loop_
_entity_poly.entity_id
_entity_poly.type
_entity_poly.pdbx_seq_one_letter_code
_entity_poly.pdbx_strand_id
1 'polypeptide(L)'
;MLTAKNCSGGGAVKYFTEYYERDETRWYGKGASALGLEGEIERESFENVCYGKSPDGSRYLGTKGDPEKRRAGTDFTFSAPKSVSLTALVGGDTRLEIAHRVAVEKTLALIEERYAQTRITSNKNVIEVKTGNLVVAQFDHIESRELDPHLHTHALVMNLTQAENGKWYANDNDLIFQNKKHLGTIYQAYLAAEVERLGYEIEHRPHGQFEIKGYDRQSLVDFSKRRMQILSECPGNSTWQTREDTWHRTRKDKERIPSTELKVKWQQEAADLGIEIVRSGLAKDVEPTAAATKDRYIEDAIAHCSERSVDFRVEEIEKFAIAQRLPIDIAEIKPLCDDRADLIRLDGSYTTFRALCREEKTISLMRQGQGTLTPVATTESVTDYLRDTTLNAGQRQAVRLAATNADRAIAWQGVAGAGKTYALAELKQIADSQEVEVKGFAPSAEAAKVLGDELGIETNTVARKLCSREELPSKDELWIVDEAGLLSADDALALLSRATKEQARVLLVGDTRQLSSVAAGNPFKSLQAAGMATARLTVSLRQKDPNLKAAVDALADGAIERGFTLLEQNNNIVTIAKDDIIEKIASEYLALTPAEQAKTLIVSGTNDTRREITAAIREGFRDSGTIGLDLPARQLVDYKFTKIENRYVHNYNVGDIVVPIRNYKRLEKGQSYVVAGKEADDLVLRSPEGERLVTDLSFDKAHYHEESIGIAVGDRLRWSKNDTQLQRRNGQEFEIESTVEHLANIKYRDGRTEAIDLRQAHHFDLAIATTIYSSQGKTSERVFVAADGVQNSESFYVAASRARSELKIFTDSPDNLRSMAMDSMSNSNPRELLSELHKRQAVLKAEKQRGIDNKNVVREVDVPVEISQPLNLVKERESDSTEVGVTLPTEGGGVILPTQGGDEAKDLNNLDLDSNYSR
;
A
#
# COMPACT_ATOMS: atom_id res chain seq x y z
N MET A 1 2.01 13.17 18.38
CA MET A 1 1.58 11.75 18.50
C MET A 1 0.21 11.74 19.16
N LEU A 2 -0.65 10.77 18.83
CA LEU A 2 -1.96 10.61 19.47
C LEU A 2 -2.05 9.26 20.19
N THR A 3 -2.35 9.28 21.49
CA THR A 3 -2.69 8.08 22.28
C THR A 3 -4.15 8.15 22.72
N ALA A 4 -4.73 7.01 23.08
CA ALA A 4 -6.15 6.92 23.43
C ALA A 4 -6.36 5.97 24.61
N LYS A 5 -7.12 6.40 25.63
CA LYS A 5 -7.43 5.60 26.82
C LYS A 5 -8.86 5.80 27.30
N ASN A 6 -9.57 4.72 27.59
CA ASN A 6 -10.90 4.79 28.18
C ASN A 6 -10.85 5.13 29.68
N CYS A 7 -11.78 5.96 30.14
CA CYS A 7 -11.91 6.37 31.54
C CYS A 7 -13.32 6.12 32.09
N SER A 8 -13.42 5.67 33.34
CA SER A 8 -14.68 5.64 34.10
C SER A 8 -15.02 7.02 34.66
N GLY A 9 -16.26 7.24 35.12
CA GLY A 9 -16.69 8.49 35.74
C GLY A 9 -15.84 8.88 36.94
N GLY A 10 -15.81 8.04 37.97
CA GLY A 10 -15.00 8.29 39.17
C GLY A 10 -13.51 8.41 38.85
N GLY A 11 -13.00 7.61 37.91
CA GLY A 11 -11.61 7.66 37.48
C GLY A 11 -11.24 8.97 36.75
N ALA A 12 -12.12 9.46 35.87
CA ALA A 12 -11.92 10.71 35.13
C ALA A 12 -11.98 11.92 36.07
N VAL A 13 -13.00 12.00 36.92
CA VAL A 13 -13.14 13.09 37.90
C VAL A 13 -11.92 13.13 38.79
N LYS A 14 -11.55 12.00 39.41
CA LYS A 14 -10.37 11.95 40.28
C LYS A 14 -9.09 12.37 39.54
N TYR A 15 -8.85 11.81 38.35
CA TYR A 15 -7.62 12.08 37.62
C TYR A 15 -7.53 13.53 37.14
N PHE A 16 -8.56 14.06 36.50
CA PHE A 16 -8.49 15.39 35.89
C PHE A 16 -8.69 16.53 36.90
N THR A 17 -9.51 16.33 37.95
CA THR A 17 -9.69 17.38 38.99
C THR A 17 -8.56 17.42 40.01
N GLU A 18 -7.89 16.30 40.33
CA GLU A 18 -6.80 16.32 41.33
C GLU A 18 -5.43 16.64 40.72
N TYR A 19 -5.20 16.35 39.43
CA TYR A 19 -3.88 16.48 38.79
C TYR A 19 -3.76 17.67 37.84
N TYR A 20 -4.86 18.19 37.30
CA TYR A 20 -4.87 19.25 36.28
C TYR A 20 -5.57 20.53 36.77
N GLU A 21 -5.71 20.71 38.09
CA GLU A 21 -6.38 21.85 38.73
C GLU A 21 -5.70 23.22 38.47
N ARG A 22 -4.49 23.23 37.90
CA ARG A 22 -3.69 24.43 37.58
C ARG A 22 -3.36 24.59 36.11
N ASP A 23 -3.92 23.72 35.27
CA ASP A 23 -3.65 23.68 33.84
C ASP A 23 -4.62 24.59 33.08
N GLU A 24 -4.25 25.01 31.87
CA GLU A 24 -5.21 25.69 31.00
C GLU A 24 -6.26 24.67 30.54
N THR A 25 -7.50 24.87 30.97
CA THR A 25 -8.63 23.99 30.65
C THR A 25 -9.65 24.68 29.76
N ARG A 26 -10.33 23.91 28.91
CA ARG A 26 -11.42 24.43 28.08
C ARG A 26 -12.37 23.38 27.53
N TRP A 27 -13.61 23.77 27.29
CA TRP A 27 -14.60 22.99 26.54
C TRP A 27 -14.45 23.18 25.03
N TYR A 28 -14.68 22.10 24.29
CA TYR A 28 -14.65 22.09 22.81
C TYR A 28 -15.75 21.18 22.24
N GLY A 29 -16.20 21.51 21.03
CA GLY A 29 -17.12 20.73 20.23
C GLY A 29 -18.55 21.28 20.23
N LYS A 30 -19.27 21.04 19.13
CA LYS A 30 -20.67 21.46 18.95
C LYS A 30 -21.59 20.88 20.01
N GLY A 31 -21.26 19.69 20.53
CA GLY A 31 -22.01 19.06 21.61
C GLY A 31 -21.82 19.80 22.93
N ALA A 32 -20.60 20.29 23.21
CA ALA A 32 -20.35 21.11 24.38
C ALA A 32 -21.14 22.43 24.31
N SER A 33 -21.11 23.11 23.15
CA SER A 33 -21.92 24.31 22.91
C SER A 33 -23.43 24.04 23.04
N ALA A 34 -23.92 22.89 22.58
CA ALA A 34 -25.33 22.50 22.75
C ALA A 34 -25.75 22.29 24.22
N LEU A 35 -24.79 22.05 25.12
CA LEU A 35 -24.99 21.99 26.57
C LEU A 35 -24.74 23.35 27.26
N GLY A 36 -24.35 24.39 26.53
CA GLY A 36 -23.95 25.68 27.09
C GLY A 36 -22.58 25.65 27.78
N LEU A 37 -21.73 24.67 27.43
CA LEU A 37 -20.37 24.54 27.94
C LEU A 37 -19.41 25.26 26.99
N GLU A 38 -18.91 26.42 27.43
CA GLU A 38 -17.96 27.25 26.68
C GLU A 38 -16.87 27.78 27.62
N GLY A 39 -15.66 28.01 27.10
CA GLY A 39 -14.55 28.55 27.92
C GLY A 39 -13.98 27.52 28.90
N GLU A 40 -13.52 28.01 30.06
CA GLU A 40 -12.83 27.22 31.09
C GLU A 40 -13.73 26.13 31.71
N ILE A 41 -13.12 25.04 32.17
CA ILE A 41 -13.86 23.92 32.74
C ILE A 41 -14.16 24.16 34.23
N GLU A 42 -15.42 24.42 34.55
CA GLU A 42 -15.88 24.46 35.94
C GLU A 42 -16.00 23.05 36.52
N ARG A 43 -15.43 22.84 37.73
CA ARG A 43 -15.35 21.52 38.39
C ARG A 43 -16.71 20.82 38.53
N GLU A 44 -17.74 21.53 38.98
CA GLU A 44 -19.07 20.96 39.19
C GLU A 44 -19.73 20.52 37.87
N SER A 45 -19.64 21.37 36.85
CA SER A 45 -20.15 21.05 35.51
C SER A 45 -19.44 19.83 34.89
N PHE A 46 -18.12 19.75 35.06
CA PHE A 46 -17.30 18.63 34.57
C PHE A 46 -17.66 17.31 35.26
N GLU A 47 -17.79 17.34 36.58
CA GLU A 47 -18.18 16.18 37.38
C GLU A 47 -19.56 15.66 36.95
N ASN A 48 -20.53 16.56 36.81
CA ASN A 48 -21.87 16.22 36.35
C ASN A 48 -21.87 15.56 34.96
N VAL A 49 -21.13 16.13 34.00
CA VAL A 49 -21.03 15.61 32.63
C VAL A 49 -20.33 14.25 32.59
N CYS A 50 -19.26 14.06 33.38
CA CYS A 50 -18.56 12.78 33.51
C CYS A 50 -19.48 11.67 34.05
N TYR A 51 -20.45 12.02 34.90
CA TYR A 51 -21.48 11.10 35.40
C TYR A 51 -22.70 10.96 34.48
N GLY A 52 -22.65 11.56 33.28
CA GLY A 52 -23.70 11.49 32.28
C GLY A 52 -24.93 12.32 32.63
N LYS A 53 -24.77 13.42 33.38
CA LYS A 53 -25.82 14.40 33.69
C LYS A 53 -25.66 15.67 32.86
N SER A 54 -26.69 16.50 32.85
CA SER A 54 -26.61 17.88 32.36
C SER A 54 -25.60 18.69 33.21
N PRO A 55 -25.03 19.78 32.68
CA PRO A 55 -24.03 20.59 33.40
C PRO A 55 -24.48 21.07 34.79
N ASP A 56 -25.77 21.41 34.91
CA ASP A 56 -26.45 21.83 36.15
C ASP A 56 -26.85 20.66 37.07
N GLY A 57 -26.58 19.41 36.66
CA GLY A 57 -26.90 18.19 37.40
C GLY A 57 -28.40 17.83 37.43
N SER A 58 -29.28 18.61 36.79
CA SER A 58 -30.74 18.50 36.92
C SER A 58 -31.34 17.24 36.27
N ARG A 59 -30.72 16.71 35.22
CA ARG A 59 -31.20 15.52 34.49
C ARG A 59 -30.08 14.64 33.97
N TYR A 60 -30.39 13.38 33.70
CA TYR A 60 -29.48 12.48 33.00
C TYR A 60 -29.53 12.69 31.48
N LEU A 61 -28.36 12.69 30.86
CA LEU A 61 -28.16 12.70 29.41
C LEU A 61 -27.98 11.24 28.95
N GLY A 62 -29.10 10.62 28.58
CA GLY A 62 -29.17 9.20 28.20
C GLY A 62 -29.55 8.26 29.35
N THR A 63 -29.23 6.97 29.22
CA THR A 63 -29.60 5.94 30.20
C THR A 63 -28.84 6.12 31.52
N LYS A 64 -29.56 6.10 32.65
CA LYS A 64 -28.96 6.11 33.99
C LYS A 64 -28.12 4.85 34.20
N GLY A 65 -26.86 5.01 34.58
CA GLY A 65 -25.93 3.91 34.84
C GLY A 65 -25.14 4.12 36.14
N ASP A 66 -24.43 3.07 36.57
CA ASP A 66 -23.51 3.12 37.71
C ASP A 66 -22.30 4.02 37.37
N PRO A 67 -22.07 5.13 38.09
CA PRO A 67 -20.96 6.06 37.84
C PRO A 67 -19.56 5.42 37.86
N GLU A 68 -19.37 4.34 38.63
CA GLU A 68 -18.09 3.64 38.76
C GLU A 68 -17.82 2.67 37.62
N LYS A 69 -18.88 2.14 36.99
CA LYS A 69 -18.79 1.17 35.88
C LYS A 69 -19.03 1.81 34.51
N ARG A 70 -19.68 2.97 34.45
CA ARG A 70 -19.94 3.70 33.21
C ARG A 70 -18.65 4.30 32.68
N ARG A 71 -18.40 4.10 31.39
CA ARG A 71 -17.38 4.85 30.64
C ARG A 71 -17.83 6.30 30.53
N ALA A 72 -17.08 7.21 31.16
CA ALA A 72 -17.32 8.65 31.10
C ALA A 72 -16.88 9.23 29.76
N GLY A 73 -15.77 8.73 29.24
CA GLY A 73 -15.21 9.16 27.97
C GLY A 73 -13.96 8.40 27.59
N THR A 74 -13.35 8.84 26.50
CA THR A 74 -12.06 8.38 26.02
C THR A 74 -11.13 9.59 25.97
N ASP A 75 -10.03 9.51 26.70
CA ASP A 75 -8.96 10.50 26.69
C ASP A 75 -8.07 10.29 25.47
N PHE A 76 -8.04 11.29 24.59
CA PHE A 76 -7.16 11.36 23.44
C PHE A 76 -6.04 12.35 23.75
N THR A 77 -4.82 11.85 23.99
CA THR A 77 -3.69 12.70 24.35
C THR A 77 -2.87 13.05 23.10
N PHE A 78 -2.85 14.34 22.77
CA PHE A 78 -2.05 14.92 21.69
C PHE A 78 -0.69 15.38 22.24
N SER A 79 0.39 14.74 21.83
CA SER A 79 1.74 15.07 22.30
C SER A 79 2.58 15.72 21.19
N ALA A 80 3.13 16.90 21.46
CA ALA A 80 4.03 17.61 20.56
C ALA A 80 5.39 16.90 20.46
N PRO A 81 6.15 17.09 19.36
CA PRO A 81 7.54 16.64 19.27
C PRO A 81 8.41 17.19 20.40
N LYS A 82 9.53 16.51 20.66
CA LYS A 82 10.37 16.88 21.81
C LYS A 82 11.06 18.23 21.58
N SER A 83 11.53 18.49 20.36
CA SER A 83 12.10 19.79 19.99
C SER A 83 11.12 20.95 20.17
N VAL A 84 9.85 20.76 19.80
CA VAL A 84 8.78 21.76 20.01
C VAL A 84 8.57 22.00 21.51
N SER A 85 8.51 20.91 22.30
CA SER A 85 8.37 21.02 23.77
C SER A 85 9.55 21.77 24.41
N LEU A 86 10.79 21.50 23.99
CA LEU A 86 11.97 22.21 24.49
C LEU A 86 11.94 23.68 24.11
N THR A 87 11.67 23.98 22.85
CA THR A 87 11.65 25.36 22.35
C THR A 87 10.56 26.19 23.01
N ALA A 88 9.36 25.62 23.21
CA ALA A 88 8.25 26.27 23.87
C ALA A 88 8.50 26.47 25.36
N LEU A 89 8.83 25.39 26.09
CA LEU A 89 8.81 25.38 27.54
C LEU A 89 10.13 25.81 28.18
N VAL A 90 11.26 25.45 27.57
CA VAL A 90 12.61 25.81 28.05
C VAL A 90 13.04 27.12 27.40
N GLY A 91 12.83 27.25 26.09
CA GLY A 91 13.09 28.47 25.33
C GLY A 91 12.15 29.62 25.61
N GLY A 92 10.96 29.34 26.13
CA GLY A 92 9.97 30.35 26.50
C GLY A 92 9.17 30.93 25.33
N ASP A 93 9.20 30.30 24.14
CA ASP A 93 8.40 30.76 23.00
C ASP A 93 6.95 30.23 23.08
N THR A 94 6.09 31.02 23.72
CA THR A 94 4.66 30.69 23.92
C THR A 94 3.87 30.60 22.61
N ARG A 95 4.39 31.11 21.48
CA ARG A 95 3.72 30.97 20.17
C ARG A 95 3.61 29.52 19.74
N LEU A 96 4.56 28.67 20.16
CA LEU A 96 4.53 27.23 19.90
C LEU A 96 3.46 26.50 20.73
N GLU A 97 3.15 27.00 21.93
CA GLU A 97 2.02 26.49 22.74
C GLU A 97 0.68 26.80 22.04
N ILE A 98 0.56 27.99 21.43
CA ILE A 98 -0.60 28.37 20.61
C ILE A 98 -0.68 27.49 19.35
N ALA A 99 0.43 27.29 18.64
CA ALA A 99 0.50 26.42 17.46
C ALA A 99 0.04 24.99 17.76
N HIS A 100 0.49 24.44 18.90
CA HIS A 100 0.04 23.15 19.43
C HIS A 100 -1.48 23.10 19.60
N ARG A 101 -2.06 24.10 20.28
CA ARG A 101 -3.52 24.20 20.47
C ARG A 101 -4.29 24.27 19.16
N VAL A 102 -3.85 25.09 18.21
CA VAL A 102 -4.48 25.20 16.88
C VAL A 102 -4.49 23.84 16.17
N ALA A 103 -3.37 23.11 16.22
CA ALA A 103 -3.29 21.77 15.62
C ALA A 103 -4.22 20.75 16.29
N VAL A 104 -4.36 20.80 17.63
CA VAL A 104 -5.31 19.97 18.39
C VAL A 104 -6.75 20.27 17.96
N GLU A 105 -7.15 21.54 17.92
CA GLU A 105 -8.52 21.95 17.57
C GLU A 105 -8.87 21.60 16.13
N LYS A 106 -7.98 21.86 15.16
CA LYS A 106 -8.19 21.43 13.77
C LYS A 106 -8.38 19.91 13.64
N THR A 107 -7.60 19.14 14.41
CA THR A 107 -7.74 17.68 14.41
C THR A 107 -9.06 17.24 15.07
N LEU A 108 -9.47 17.88 16.16
CA LEU A 108 -10.74 17.60 16.82
C LEU A 108 -11.95 17.98 15.97
N ALA A 109 -11.87 19.05 15.18
CA ALA A 109 -12.92 19.40 14.20
C ALA A 109 -13.15 18.27 13.20
N LEU A 110 -12.06 17.70 12.65
CA LEU A 110 -12.14 16.54 11.76
C LEU A 110 -12.69 15.31 12.48
N ILE A 111 -12.30 15.09 13.74
CA ILE A 111 -12.82 13.97 14.54
C ILE A 111 -14.33 14.09 14.73
N GLU A 112 -14.80 15.28 15.12
CA GLU A 112 -16.20 15.59 15.33
C GLU A 112 -17.03 15.44 14.05
N GLU A 113 -16.53 15.93 12.91
CA GLU A 113 -17.23 15.85 11.63
C GLU A 113 -17.35 14.40 11.13
N ARG A 114 -16.27 13.62 11.22
CA ARG A 114 -16.17 12.34 10.52
C ARG A 114 -16.65 11.15 11.34
N TYR A 115 -16.38 11.17 12.64
CA TYR A 115 -16.51 10.00 13.52
C TYR A 115 -17.51 10.17 14.67
N ALA A 116 -18.08 11.36 14.88
CA ALA A 116 -19.13 11.51 15.89
C ALA A 116 -20.38 10.73 15.48
N GLN A 117 -20.64 9.63 16.18
CA GLN A 117 -21.75 8.73 15.90
C GLN A 117 -22.25 8.02 17.15
N THR A 118 -23.45 7.46 17.06
CA THR A 118 -24.06 6.66 18.12
C THR A 118 -24.75 5.41 17.55
N ARG A 119 -25.02 4.43 18.42
CA ARG A 119 -25.76 3.21 18.08
C ARG A 119 -27.17 3.29 18.66
N ILE A 120 -28.18 3.20 17.82
CA ILE A 120 -29.60 3.22 18.21
C ILE A 120 -30.22 1.86 17.89
N THR A 121 -30.85 1.23 18.88
CA THR A 121 -31.59 -0.02 18.67
C THR A 121 -33.03 0.29 18.22
N SER A 122 -33.40 -0.18 17.03
CA SER A 122 -34.76 -0.09 16.47
C SER A 122 -35.19 -1.46 15.94
N ASN A 123 -36.37 -1.95 16.34
CA ASN A 123 -36.93 -3.24 15.88
C ASN A 123 -35.98 -4.45 15.97
N LYS A 124 -35.19 -4.54 17.06
CA LYS A 124 -34.15 -5.56 17.31
C LYS A 124 -32.90 -5.46 16.42
N ASN A 125 -32.80 -4.46 15.55
CA ASN A 125 -31.61 -4.14 14.79
C ASN A 125 -30.89 -2.95 15.43
N VAL A 126 -29.55 -3.00 15.47
CA VAL A 126 -28.71 -1.88 15.90
C VAL A 126 -28.28 -1.13 14.65
N ILE A 127 -28.59 0.16 14.59
CA ILE A 127 -28.18 1.05 13.50
C ILE A 127 -27.21 2.10 14.02
N GLU A 128 -26.16 2.35 13.24
CA GLU A 128 -25.21 3.44 13.48
C GLU A 128 -25.74 4.74 12.88
N VAL A 129 -25.71 5.82 13.66
CA VAL A 129 -26.25 7.13 13.30
C VAL A 129 -25.17 8.17 13.54
N LYS A 130 -24.75 8.87 12.49
CA LYS A 130 -23.86 10.04 12.61
C LYS A 130 -24.58 11.19 13.30
N THR A 131 -23.91 11.80 14.25
CA THR A 131 -24.44 12.92 15.06
C THR A 131 -23.71 14.23 14.77
N GLY A 132 -22.45 14.16 14.33
CA GLY A 132 -21.67 15.34 13.93
C GLY A 132 -21.38 16.33 15.06
N ASN A 133 -21.44 15.88 16.32
CA ASN A 133 -21.16 16.69 17.50
C ASN A 133 -20.54 15.86 18.62
N LEU A 134 -19.55 16.44 19.31
CA LEU A 134 -18.87 15.86 20.47
C LEU A 134 -18.87 16.86 21.63
N VAL A 135 -18.77 16.32 22.84
CA VAL A 135 -18.49 17.09 24.06
C VAL A 135 -17.07 16.75 24.49
N VAL A 136 -16.15 17.71 24.40
CA VAL A 136 -14.72 17.47 24.66
C VAL A 136 -14.23 18.40 25.75
N ALA A 137 -13.61 17.83 26.79
CA ALA A 137 -12.89 18.58 27.82
C ALA A 137 -11.38 18.52 27.51
N GLN A 138 -10.74 19.68 27.33
CA GLN A 138 -9.32 19.79 27.03
C GLN A 138 -8.53 20.24 28.27
N PHE A 139 -7.40 19.60 28.52
CA PHE A 139 -6.45 19.93 29.59
C PHE A 139 -5.04 20.01 29.00
N ASP A 140 -4.45 21.22 28.93
CA ASP A 140 -3.09 21.41 28.44
C ASP A 140 -2.07 21.14 29.55
N HIS A 141 -1.05 20.35 29.25
CA HIS A 141 -0.07 19.91 30.21
C HIS A 141 1.35 20.05 29.65
N ILE A 142 2.31 20.35 30.51
CA ILE A 142 3.67 20.75 30.09
C ILE A 142 4.77 19.80 30.55
N GLU A 143 4.50 18.85 31.43
CA GLU A 143 5.52 17.93 31.93
C GLU A 143 5.15 16.45 31.77
N SER A 144 6.17 15.64 31.53
CA SER A 144 6.06 14.20 31.59
C SER A 144 5.89 13.73 33.05
N ARG A 145 5.62 12.44 33.23
CA ARG A 145 5.56 11.86 34.58
C ARG A 145 6.90 11.87 35.32
N GLU A 146 8.01 11.84 34.58
CA GLU A 146 9.37 12.00 35.13
C GLU A 146 9.78 13.47 35.23
N LEU A 147 8.80 14.38 35.12
CA LEU A 147 8.97 15.83 35.21
C LEU A 147 9.86 16.41 34.09
N ASP A 148 9.95 15.73 32.94
CA ASP A 148 10.63 16.26 31.74
C ASP A 148 9.72 17.24 30.97
N PRO A 149 10.25 18.23 30.22
CA PRO A 149 9.44 19.13 29.41
C PRO A 149 8.66 18.37 28.32
N HIS A 150 7.34 18.35 28.36
CA HIS A 150 6.53 17.61 27.40
C HIS A 150 5.20 18.34 27.19
N LEU A 151 5.10 19.08 26.09
CA LEU A 151 3.86 19.78 25.73
C LEU A 151 2.85 18.77 25.16
N HIS A 152 1.70 18.64 25.81
CA HIS A 152 0.62 17.78 25.37
C HIS A 152 -0.74 18.24 25.86
N THR A 153 -1.80 17.85 25.15
CA THR A 153 -3.19 18.13 25.55
C THR A 153 -3.92 16.81 25.75
N HIS A 154 -4.56 16.65 26.91
CA HIS A 154 -5.55 15.61 27.13
C HIS A 154 -6.90 16.10 26.61
N ALA A 155 -7.41 15.50 25.54
CA ALA A 155 -8.75 15.77 25.01
C ALA A 155 -9.69 14.63 25.43
N LEU A 156 -10.38 14.81 26.56
CA LEU A 156 -11.36 13.86 27.05
C LEU A 156 -12.67 14.00 26.27
N VAL A 157 -12.85 13.12 25.28
CA VAL A 157 -14.10 13.02 24.50
C VAL A 157 -15.11 12.26 25.34
N MET A 158 -16.14 12.99 25.80
CA MET A 158 -17.18 12.42 26.63
C MET A 158 -17.99 11.39 25.85
N ASN A 159 -18.49 10.38 26.56
CA ASN A 159 -19.37 9.35 26.02
C ASN A 159 -20.81 9.89 25.89
N LEU A 160 -20.94 11.02 25.18
CA LEU A 160 -22.17 11.80 25.00
C LEU A 160 -22.15 12.45 23.63
N THR A 161 -23.24 12.27 22.90
CA THR A 161 -23.49 12.96 21.64
C THR A 161 -24.99 13.14 21.43
N GLN A 162 -25.40 14.18 20.71
CA GLN A 162 -26.79 14.53 20.47
C GLN A 162 -27.22 14.08 19.07
N ALA A 163 -28.29 13.30 18.96
CA ALA A 163 -28.91 13.00 17.68
C ALA A 163 -29.78 14.18 17.20
N GLU A 164 -30.11 14.22 15.91
CA GLU A 164 -30.93 15.29 15.31
C GLU A 164 -32.29 15.51 16.01
N ASN A 165 -32.84 14.46 16.63
CA ASN A 165 -34.08 14.55 17.41
C ASN A 165 -33.91 15.27 18.78
N GLY A 166 -32.72 15.81 19.06
CA GLY A 166 -32.36 16.51 20.28
C GLY A 166 -32.05 15.60 21.48
N LYS A 167 -32.20 14.27 21.34
CA LYS A 167 -31.90 13.31 22.41
C LYS A 167 -30.41 13.00 22.47
N TRP A 168 -29.94 12.79 23.69
CA TRP A 168 -28.55 12.44 23.99
C TRP A 168 -28.37 10.94 24.08
N TYR A 169 -27.30 10.46 23.45
CA TYR A 169 -26.92 9.05 23.41
C TYR A 169 -25.44 8.89 23.78
N ALA A 170 -25.03 7.63 24.01
CA ALA A 170 -23.63 7.29 24.18
C ALA A 170 -22.87 7.45 22.86
N ASN A 171 -21.68 8.05 22.89
CA ASN A 171 -20.85 8.20 21.72
C ASN A 171 -20.11 6.90 21.42
N ASP A 172 -20.11 6.48 20.16
CA ASP A 172 -19.33 5.34 19.71
C ASP A 172 -17.95 5.79 19.24
N ASN A 173 -16.92 5.41 20.01
CA ASN A 173 -15.53 5.82 19.77
C ASN A 173 -14.72 4.79 18.96
N ASP A 174 -15.33 3.67 18.54
CA ASP A 174 -14.59 2.55 17.95
C ASP A 174 -13.85 2.99 16.67
N LEU A 175 -14.51 3.78 15.80
CA LEU A 175 -13.89 4.31 14.58
C LEU A 175 -12.75 5.30 14.87
N ILE A 176 -12.88 6.13 15.92
CA ILE A 176 -11.81 7.06 16.31
C ILE A 176 -10.58 6.26 16.77
N PHE A 177 -10.80 5.20 17.56
CA PHE A 177 -9.73 4.35 18.07
C PHE A 177 -9.02 3.59 16.94
N GLN A 178 -9.78 3.05 15.97
CA GLN A 178 -9.24 2.39 14.79
C GLN A 178 -8.37 3.34 13.94
N ASN A 179 -8.74 4.62 13.86
CA ASN A 179 -8.04 5.62 13.06
C ASN A 179 -7.03 6.48 13.85
N LYS A 180 -6.75 6.17 15.13
CA LYS A 180 -5.90 7.00 16.01
C LYS A 180 -4.51 7.32 15.45
N LYS A 181 -3.91 6.38 14.71
CA LYS A 181 -2.59 6.60 14.08
C LYS A 181 -2.65 7.66 12.98
N HIS A 182 -3.67 7.59 12.12
CA HIS A 182 -3.92 8.55 11.04
C HIS A 182 -4.27 9.94 11.59
N LEU A 183 -5.13 9.98 12.60
CA LEU A 183 -5.45 11.23 13.31
C LEU A 183 -4.20 11.84 13.96
N GLY A 184 -3.30 11.01 14.50
CA GLY A 184 -2.01 11.44 15.02
C GLY A 184 -1.09 12.04 13.95
N THR A 185 -1.11 11.53 12.71
CA THR A 185 -0.34 12.12 11.60
C THR A 185 -0.94 13.42 11.08
N ILE A 186 -2.27 13.54 11.08
CA ILE A 186 -2.97 14.80 10.76
C ILE A 186 -2.57 15.90 11.76
N TYR A 187 -2.61 15.59 13.06
CA TYR A 187 -2.17 16.52 14.10
C TYR A 187 -0.73 16.97 13.90
N GLN A 188 0.19 16.04 13.59
CA GLN A 188 1.59 16.41 13.32
C GLN A 188 1.74 17.28 12.08
N ALA A 189 0.95 17.03 11.03
CA ALA A 189 0.97 17.84 9.82
C ALA A 189 0.49 19.29 10.09
N TYR A 190 -0.60 19.46 10.84
CA TYR A 190 -1.05 20.79 11.24
C TYR A 190 -0.03 21.51 12.12
N LEU A 191 0.56 20.80 13.09
CA LEU A 191 1.58 21.41 13.95
C LEU A 191 2.84 21.79 13.17
N ALA A 192 3.29 20.94 12.25
CA ALA A 192 4.43 21.24 11.37
C ALA A 192 4.20 22.55 10.58
N ALA A 193 3.03 22.69 9.96
CA ALA A 193 2.67 23.87 9.19
C ALA A 193 2.68 25.15 10.07
N GLU A 194 2.15 25.09 11.29
CA GLU A 194 2.18 26.22 12.22
C GLU A 194 3.61 26.55 12.70
N VAL A 195 4.43 25.53 12.96
CA VAL A 195 5.83 25.71 13.36
C VAL A 195 6.65 26.36 12.25
N GLU A 196 6.48 25.93 11.00
CA GLU A 196 7.13 26.55 9.84
C GLU A 196 6.66 27.98 9.60
N ARG A 197 5.35 28.25 9.80
CA ARG A 197 4.77 29.61 9.73
C ARG A 197 5.40 30.55 10.74
N LEU A 198 5.73 30.04 11.94
CA LEU A 198 6.44 30.80 12.97
C LEU A 198 7.92 31.07 12.64
N GLY A 199 8.44 30.53 11.53
CA GLY A 199 9.79 30.80 11.05
C GLY A 199 10.83 29.75 11.47
N TYR A 200 10.40 28.59 11.97
CA TYR A 200 11.30 27.47 12.25
C TYR A 200 11.53 26.62 11.00
N GLU A 201 12.76 26.13 10.84
CA GLU A 201 13.03 25.03 9.91
C GLU A 201 12.78 23.70 10.60
N ILE A 202 12.22 22.72 9.89
CA ILE A 202 11.93 21.40 10.43
C ILE A 202 12.67 20.28 9.67
N GLU A 203 12.99 19.22 10.38
CA GLU A 203 13.48 17.95 9.85
C GLU A 203 12.38 16.90 10.01
N HIS A 204 11.88 16.36 8.90
CA HIS A 204 10.87 15.30 8.96
C HIS A 204 11.48 13.96 9.36
N ARG A 205 10.70 13.18 10.09
CA ARG A 205 11.01 11.83 10.55
C ARG A 205 10.00 10.84 9.93
N PRO A 206 10.31 9.53 9.91
CA PRO A 206 9.37 8.53 9.43
C PRO A 206 7.98 8.62 10.07
N HIS A 207 6.95 8.13 9.37
CA HIS A 207 5.56 8.09 9.83
C HIS A 207 4.94 9.47 10.14
N GLY A 208 5.29 10.50 9.36
CA GLY A 208 4.69 11.83 9.47
C GLY A 208 5.09 12.60 10.74
N GLN A 209 6.18 12.20 11.40
CA GLN A 209 6.75 12.93 12.54
C GLN A 209 7.73 14.00 12.04
N PHE A 210 8.09 14.96 12.90
CA PHE A 210 9.10 15.96 12.61
C PHE A 210 9.78 16.44 13.90
N GLU A 211 10.93 17.07 13.76
CA GLU A 211 11.59 17.84 14.83
C GLU A 211 12.03 19.20 14.24
N ILE A 212 12.17 20.23 15.09
CA ILE A 212 12.80 21.49 14.69
C ILE A 212 14.27 21.23 14.40
N LYS A 213 14.74 21.71 13.24
CA LYS A 213 16.13 21.57 12.81
C LYS A 213 17.05 22.43 13.68
N GLY A 214 18.20 21.87 14.07
CA GLY A 214 19.19 22.53 14.92
C GLY A 214 19.42 21.84 16.27
N TYR A 215 18.52 20.95 16.69
CA TYR A 215 18.76 20.06 17.82
C TYR A 215 19.59 18.84 17.41
N ASP A 216 20.63 18.53 18.18
CA ASP A 216 21.30 17.24 18.05
C ASP A 216 20.42 16.11 18.63
N ARG A 217 20.68 14.87 18.19
CA ARG A 217 19.87 13.71 18.60
C ARG A 217 20.03 13.38 20.10
N GLN A 218 21.20 13.64 20.68
CA GLN A 218 21.49 13.32 22.07
C GLN A 218 20.72 14.26 23.01
N SER A 219 20.69 15.56 22.71
CA SER A 219 19.90 16.58 23.39
C SER A 219 18.41 16.21 23.51
N LEU A 220 17.83 15.67 22.43
CA LEU A 220 16.44 15.20 22.44
C LEU A 220 16.25 13.95 23.30
N VAL A 221 17.25 13.06 23.32
CA VAL A 221 17.24 11.82 24.12
C VAL A 221 17.42 12.10 25.61
N ASP A 222 18.29 13.04 25.98
CA ASP A 222 18.63 13.37 27.37
C ASP A 222 17.42 13.92 28.13
N PHE A 223 16.61 14.74 27.46
CA PHE A 223 15.32 15.20 28.01
C PHE A 223 14.16 14.22 27.77
N SER A 224 14.42 13.02 27.27
CA SER A 224 13.42 11.96 27.07
C SER A 224 13.62 10.80 28.06
N LYS A 225 13.93 11.11 29.33
CA LYS A 225 14.27 10.12 30.37
C LYS A 225 13.22 9.04 30.50
N ARG A 226 11.94 9.41 30.44
CA ARG A 226 10.83 8.44 30.49
C ARG A 226 10.83 7.46 29.31
N ARG A 227 11.10 7.94 28.09
CA ARG A 227 11.18 7.07 26.91
C ARG A 227 12.37 6.12 27.01
N MET A 228 13.50 6.61 27.50
CA MET A 228 14.70 5.80 27.71
C MET A 228 14.49 4.74 28.79
N GLN A 229 13.81 5.07 29.88
CA GLN A 229 13.45 4.09 30.91
C GLN A 229 12.62 2.95 30.32
N ILE A 230 11.54 3.27 29.58
CA ILE A 230 10.69 2.26 28.94
C ILE A 230 11.50 1.40 27.97
N LEU A 231 12.37 2.01 27.15
CA LEU A 231 13.21 1.28 26.21
C LEU A 231 14.25 0.40 26.91
N SER A 232 14.81 0.82 28.05
CA SER A 232 15.77 0.03 28.82
C SER A 232 15.14 -1.17 29.53
N GLU A 233 13.85 -1.08 29.84
CA GLU A 233 13.09 -2.15 30.50
C GLU A 233 12.34 -3.06 29.50
N CYS A 234 12.52 -2.81 28.19
CA CYS A 234 11.89 -3.54 27.10
C CYS A 234 12.96 -4.21 26.22
N PRO A 235 12.79 -5.50 25.82
CA PRO A 235 13.60 -6.09 24.74
C PRO A 235 13.64 -5.20 23.48
N GLY A 236 14.75 -5.20 22.73
CA GLY A 236 14.95 -4.30 21.58
C GLY A 236 13.82 -4.31 20.54
N ASN A 237 13.13 -5.44 20.39
CA ASN A 237 12.04 -5.66 19.43
C ASN A 237 10.63 -5.53 20.06
N SER A 238 10.51 -4.95 21.25
CA SER A 238 9.23 -4.90 21.98
C SER A 238 8.12 -4.20 21.20
N THR A 239 6.95 -4.85 21.17
CA THR A 239 5.74 -4.29 20.57
C THR A 239 5.27 -3.02 21.30
N TRP A 240 4.43 -2.22 20.65
CA TRP A 240 3.82 -1.03 21.25
C TRP A 240 3.03 -1.38 22.52
N GLN A 241 2.36 -2.54 22.54
CA GLN A 241 1.57 -2.99 23.68
C GLN A 241 2.45 -3.42 24.84
N THR A 242 3.55 -4.13 24.58
CA THR A 242 4.58 -4.45 25.59
C THR A 242 5.16 -3.18 26.21
N ARG A 243 5.39 -2.14 25.40
CA ARG A 243 5.87 -0.83 25.88
C ARG A 243 4.82 -0.10 26.71
N GLU A 244 3.54 -0.22 26.36
CA GLU A 244 2.40 0.33 27.12
C GLU A 244 2.20 -0.39 28.46
N ASP A 245 2.33 -1.72 28.50
CA ASP A 245 2.25 -2.52 29.73
C ASP A 245 3.42 -2.24 30.67
N THR A 246 4.64 -2.14 30.14
CA THR A 246 5.82 -1.67 30.90
C THR A 246 5.60 -0.24 31.40
N TRP A 247 4.96 0.62 30.61
CA TRP A 247 4.60 1.97 31.05
C TRP A 247 3.64 1.95 32.25
N HIS A 248 2.69 1.03 32.30
CA HIS A 248 1.77 0.87 33.44
C HIS A 248 2.46 0.31 34.69
N ARG A 249 3.33 -0.69 34.53
CA ARG A 249 3.99 -1.41 35.63
C ARG A 249 5.06 -0.59 36.36
N THR A 250 5.80 0.24 35.63
CA THR A 250 6.97 1.01 36.13
C THR A 250 6.58 2.36 36.76
N ARG A 251 5.29 2.58 36.94
CA ARG A 251 4.69 3.86 37.32
C ARG A 251 5.02 4.22 38.76
N LYS A 252 5.77 5.30 38.98
CA LYS A 252 5.92 5.96 40.29
C LYS A 252 4.82 7.02 40.50
N ASP A 253 4.57 7.36 41.77
CA ASP A 253 3.69 8.49 42.13
C ASP A 253 4.37 9.82 41.78
N LYS A 254 3.59 10.76 41.20
CA LYS A 254 4.11 12.02 40.67
C LYS A 254 4.31 13.04 41.81
N GLU A 255 5.52 13.59 41.92
CA GLU A 255 5.79 14.73 42.80
C GLU A 255 5.22 16.02 42.20
N ARG A 256 4.59 16.87 43.02
CA ARG A 256 3.89 18.08 42.56
C ARG A 256 4.81 19.29 42.66
N ILE A 257 5.38 19.72 41.53
CA ILE A 257 6.24 20.90 41.45
C ILE A 257 5.51 21.99 40.63
N PRO A 258 5.47 23.26 41.07
CA PRO A 258 4.88 24.34 40.28
C PRO A 258 5.55 24.50 38.91
N SER A 259 4.75 24.78 37.87
CA SER A 259 5.22 24.94 36.48
C SER A 259 6.33 25.98 36.32
N THR A 260 6.27 27.07 37.08
CA THR A 260 7.31 28.11 37.11
C THR A 260 8.66 27.60 37.63
N GLU A 261 8.64 26.73 38.64
CA GLU A 261 9.85 26.13 39.21
C GLU A 261 10.41 25.05 38.26
N LEU A 262 9.54 24.28 37.60
CA LEU A 262 9.94 23.30 36.59
C LEU A 262 10.63 23.96 35.40
N LYS A 263 10.07 25.04 34.85
CA LYS A 263 10.69 25.78 33.74
C LYS A 263 12.11 26.26 34.10
N VAL A 264 12.31 26.76 35.32
CA VAL A 264 13.65 27.16 35.81
C VAL A 264 14.58 25.95 35.93
N LYS A 265 14.11 24.82 36.49
CA LYS A 265 14.91 23.59 36.57
C LYS A 265 15.33 23.08 35.19
N TRP A 266 14.43 23.10 34.21
CA TRP A 266 14.74 22.68 32.85
C TRP A 266 15.72 23.61 32.14
N GLN A 267 15.63 24.92 32.38
CA GLN A 267 16.60 25.88 31.85
C GLN A 267 17.99 25.64 32.44
N GLN A 268 18.08 25.36 33.74
CA GLN A 268 19.34 25.01 34.37
C GLN A 268 19.89 23.68 33.84
N GLU A 269 19.06 22.65 33.74
CA GLU A 269 19.45 21.35 33.20
C GLU A 269 19.91 21.45 31.74
N ALA A 270 19.23 22.25 30.91
CA ALA A 270 19.64 22.49 29.53
C ALA A 270 20.99 23.20 29.46
N ALA A 271 21.24 24.18 30.34
CA ALA A 271 22.52 24.86 30.44
C ALA A 271 23.65 23.92 30.89
N ASP A 272 23.39 23.06 31.88
CA ASP A 272 24.35 22.09 32.41
C ASP A 272 24.71 21.02 31.36
N LEU A 273 23.74 20.62 30.52
CA LEU A 273 23.93 19.69 29.41
C LEU A 273 24.48 20.35 28.13
N GLY A 274 24.64 21.68 28.11
CA GLY A 274 25.13 22.42 26.95
C GLY A 274 24.15 22.45 25.77
N ILE A 275 22.85 22.33 26.03
CA ILE A 275 21.80 22.25 25.01
C ILE A 275 21.43 23.65 24.53
N GLU A 276 21.73 23.96 23.27
CA GLU A 276 21.37 25.24 22.65
C GLU A 276 19.91 25.22 22.17
N ILE A 277 19.10 26.15 22.68
CA ILE A 277 17.70 26.30 22.26
C ILE A 277 17.63 27.02 20.91
N VAL A 278 16.99 26.38 19.93
CA VAL A 278 16.79 26.92 18.59
C VAL A 278 15.85 28.14 18.63
N ARG A 279 16.22 29.22 17.93
CA ARG A 279 15.42 30.44 17.83
C ARG A 279 14.72 30.52 16.46
N SER A 280 13.52 31.10 16.44
CA SER A 280 12.77 31.29 15.20
C SER A 280 13.47 32.28 14.27
N GLY A 281 13.38 32.04 12.96
CA GLY A 281 13.61 33.07 11.94
C GLY A 281 12.46 34.09 11.85
N LEU A 282 12.38 34.80 10.72
CA LEU A 282 11.22 35.63 10.41
C LEU A 282 10.00 34.73 10.15
N ALA A 283 8.85 35.12 10.73
CA ALA A 283 7.58 34.48 10.42
C ALA A 283 7.34 34.56 8.90
N LYS A 284 6.83 33.46 8.34
CA LYS A 284 6.53 33.37 6.91
C LYS A 284 5.05 33.62 6.72
N ASP A 285 4.71 34.56 5.85
CA ASP A 285 3.35 34.67 5.34
C ASP A 285 3.11 33.48 4.41
N VAL A 286 2.13 32.64 4.75
CA VAL A 286 1.72 31.53 3.89
C VAL A 286 0.67 32.08 2.93
N GLU A 287 1.08 32.32 1.68
CA GLU A 287 0.10 32.64 0.64
C GLU A 287 -0.86 31.44 0.46
N PRO A 288 -2.17 31.68 0.33
CA PRO A 288 -3.12 30.61 0.05
C PRO A 288 -2.73 29.89 -1.23
N THR A 289 -2.59 28.56 -1.16
CA THR A 289 -2.35 27.74 -2.34
C THR A 289 -3.47 27.98 -3.36
N ALA A 290 -3.10 28.36 -4.59
CA ALA A 290 -4.07 28.58 -5.66
C ALA A 290 -4.91 27.32 -5.94
N ALA A 291 -6.19 27.49 -6.29
CA ALA A 291 -7.12 26.39 -6.52
C ALA A 291 -6.60 25.38 -7.56
N ALA A 292 -6.05 25.85 -8.68
CA ALA A 292 -5.46 24.98 -9.71
C ALA A 292 -4.30 24.10 -9.18
N THR A 293 -3.52 24.61 -8.23
CA THR A 293 -2.43 23.85 -7.60
C THR A 293 -2.97 22.81 -6.64
N LYS A 294 -4.03 23.13 -5.88
CA LYS A 294 -4.75 22.17 -5.03
C LYS A 294 -5.33 21.02 -5.85
N ASP A 295 -5.97 21.33 -6.98
CA ASP A 295 -6.54 20.32 -7.88
C ASP A 295 -5.46 19.36 -8.39
N ARG A 296 -4.29 19.86 -8.79
CA ARG A 296 -3.14 19.04 -9.19
C ARG A 296 -2.65 18.11 -8.06
N TYR A 297 -2.62 18.59 -6.82
CA TYR A 297 -2.24 17.75 -5.67
C TYR A 297 -3.22 16.62 -5.42
N ILE A 298 -4.52 16.89 -5.58
CA ILE A 298 -5.55 15.86 -5.51
C ILE A 298 -5.42 14.87 -6.67
N GLU A 299 -5.10 15.34 -7.88
CA GLU A 299 -4.81 14.46 -9.04
C GLU A 299 -3.63 13.53 -8.80
N ASP A 300 -2.52 14.06 -8.29
CA ASP A 300 -1.34 13.28 -7.94
C ASP A 300 -1.70 12.23 -6.88
N ALA A 301 -2.45 12.61 -5.84
CA ALA A 301 -2.90 11.69 -4.80
C ALA A 301 -3.84 10.59 -5.33
N ILE A 302 -4.80 10.94 -6.20
CA ILE A 302 -5.68 9.98 -6.86
C ILE A 302 -4.87 9.04 -7.76
N ALA A 303 -3.91 9.57 -8.53
CA ALA A 303 -3.05 8.77 -9.40
C ALA A 303 -2.16 7.81 -8.58
N HIS A 304 -1.66 8.24 -7.42
CA HIS A 304 -0.95 7.40 -6.46
C HIS A 304 -1.83 6.24 -5.96
N CYS A 305 -3.03 6.54 -5.46
CA CYS A 305 -3.96 5.51 -4.95
C CYS A 305 -4.40 4.55 -6.07
N SER A 306 -4.72 5.08 -7.25
CA SER A 306 -5.25 4.30 -8.38
C SER A 306 -4.21 3.45 -9.12
N GLU A 307 -2.92 3.58 -8.81
CA GLU A 307 -1.88 2.71 -9.35
C GLU A 307 -2.03 1.27 -8.83
N ARG A 308 -2.41 1.12 -7.55
CA ARG A 308 -2.46 -0.18 -6.85
C ARG A 308 -3.86 -0.62 -6.44
N SER A 309 -4.81 0.31 -6.37
CA SER A 309 -6.19 -0.01 -6.01
C SER A 309 -7.20 0.53 -7.01
N VAL A 310 -8.32 -0.17 -7.16
CA VAL A 310 -9.48 0.30 -7.95
C VAL A 310 -10.32 1.28 -7.16
N ASP A 311 -10.37 1.11 -5.84
CA ASP A 311 -11.06 1.99 -4.92
C ASP A 311 -10.15 2.40 -3.78
N PHE A 312 -10.37 3.62 -3.29
CA PHE A 312 -9.55 4.20 -2.24
C PHE A 312 -10.39 5.12 -1.35
N ARG A 313 -10.02 5.19 -0.09
CA ARG A 313 -10.66 6.09 0.89
C ARG A 313 -10.00 7.45 0.89
N VAL A 314 -10.70 8.45 1.42
CA VAL A 314 -10.14 9.79 1.56
C VAL A 314 -8.90 9.80 2.44
N GLU A 315 -8.84 8.93 3.46
CA GLU A 315 -7.69 8.81 4.35
C GLU A 315 -6.41 8.39 3.60
N GLU A 316 -6.51 7.69 2.46
CA GLU A 316 -5.35 7.33 1.65
C GLU A 316 -4.82 8.52 0.85
N ILE A 317 -5.71 9.36 0.34
CA ILE A 317 -5.38 10.65 -0.30
C ILE A 317 -4.70 11.57 0.70
N GLU A 318 -5.23 11.63 1.94
CA GLU A 318 -4.65 12.43 3.03
C GLU A 318 -3.27 11.93 3.44
N LYS A 319 -3.09 10.62 3.57
CA LYS A 319 -1.76 10.03 3.85
C LYS A 319 -0.74 10.41 2.80
N PHE A 320 -1.13 10.37 1.53
CA PHE A 320 -0.26 10.81 0.45
C PHE A 320 0.06 12.30 0.57
N ALA A 321 -0.94 13.16 0.78
CA ALA A 321 -0.74 14.60 0.92
C ALA A 321 0.22 14.95 2.09
N ILE A 322 0.06 14.26 3.23
CA ILE A 322 0.94 14.41 4.40
C ILE A 322 2.35 13.90 4.09
N ALA A 323 2.48 12.71 3.48
CA ALA A 323 3.76 12.09 3.17
C ALA A 323 4.58 12.94 2.18
N GLN A 324 3.92 13.49 1.15
CA GLN A 324 4.54 14.35 0.15
C GLN A 324 4.61 15.83 0.55
N ARG A 325 4.16 16.17 1.77
CA ARG A 325 4.22 17.54 2.35
C ARG A 325 3.51 18.57 1.47
N LEU A 326 2.35 18.20 0.93
CA LEU A 326 1.59 19.08 0.04
C LEU A 326 0.98 20.21 0.86
N PRO A 327 1.11 21.49 0.42
CA PRO A 327 0.53 22.63 1.10
C PRO A 327 -0.98 22.73 0.84
N ILE A 328 -1.74 21.78 1.38
CA ILE A 328 -3.20 21.69 1.30
C ILE A 328 -3.77 21.43 2.70
N ASP A 329 -4.87 22.11 3.05
CA ASP A 329 -5.54 21.83 4.31
C ASP A 329 -6.26 20.48 4.21
N ILE A 330 -5.98 19.57 5.16
CA ILE A 330 -6.54 18.23 5.18
C ILE A 330 -8.08 18.25 5.22
N ALA A 331 -8.68 19.29 5.83
CA ALA A 331 -10.12 19.46 5.87
C ALA A 331 -10.74 19.73 4.48
N GLU A 332 -9.98 20.30 3.54
CA GLU A 332 -10.45 20.61 2.18
C GLU A 332 -10.40 19.40 1.25
N ILE A 333 -9.57 18.38 1.55
CA ILE A 333 -9.36 17.22 0.66
C ILE A 333 -10.67 16.49 0.38
N LYS A 334 -11.48 16.22 1.41
CA LYS A 334 -12.73 15.49 1.24
C LYS A 334 -13.75 16.24 0.37
N PRO A 335 -14.08 17.53 0.64
CA PRO A 335 -14.92 18.32 -0.24
C PRO A 335 -14.43 18.36 -1.69
N LEU A 336 -13.12 18.56 -1.91
CA LEU A 336 -12.54 18.57 -3.25
C LEU A 336 -12.72 17.23 -3.96
N CYS A 337 -12.62 16.10 -3.25
CA CYS A 337 -12.90 14.79 -3.83
C CYS A 337 -14.40 14.57 -4.11
N ASP A 338 -15.29 15.03 -3.23
CA ASP A 338 -16.74 14.90 -3.40
C ASP A 338 -17.27 15.67 -4.62
N ASP A 339 -16.65 16.82 -4.95
CA ASP A 339 -17.07 17.70 -6.06
C ASP A 339 -16.45 17.32 -7.42
N ARG A 340 -15.56 16.32 -7.46
CA ARG A 340 -14.84 15.90 -8.68
C ARG A 340 -15.69 15.01 -9.58
N ALA A 341 -15.77 15.38 -10.86
CA ALA A 341 -16.53 14.65 -11.88
C ALA A 341 -15.83 13.37 -12.39
N ASP A 342 -14.51 13.25 -12.22
CA ASP A 342 -13.72 12.08 -12.59
C ASP A 342 -13.71 10.99 -11.51
N LEU A 343 -14.29 11.27 -10.34
CA LEU A 343 -14.50 10.31 -9.25
C LEU A 343 -15.95 9.85 -9.20
N ILE A 344 -16.12 8.58 -8.84
CA ILE A 344 -17.41 7.97 -8.55
C ILE A 344 -17.41 7.64 -7.06
N ARG A 345 -18.30 8.28 -6.31
CA ARG A 345 -18.43 8.09 -4.87
C ARG A 345 -19.07 6.72 -4.57
N LEU A 346 -18.40 5.96 -3.71
CA LEU A 346 -18.86 4.69 -3.17
C LEU A 346 -19.29 4.87 -1.70
N ASP A 347 -19.59 3.75 -1.03
CA ASP A 347 -19.91 3.72 0.40
C ASP A 347 -18.62 3.80 1.24
N GLY A 348 -18.17 5.04 1.51
CA GLY A 348 -16.97 5.30 2.30
C GLY A 348 -15.64 5.28 1.52
N SER A 349 -15.69 5.07 0.21
CA SER A 349 -14.53 5.14 -0.69
C SER A 349 -14.89 5.82 -2.03
N TYR A 350 -13.93 5.94 -2.92
CA TYR A 350 -14.09 6.43 -4.29
C TYR A 350 -13.48 5.43 -5.27
N THR A 351 -14.05 5.33 -6.47
CA THR A 351 -13.37 4.77 -7.65
C THR A 351 -13.28 5.83 -8.74
N THR A 352 -12.46 5.62 -9.77
CA THR A 352 -12.31 6.60 -10.86
C THR A 352 -13.17 6.22 -12.06
N PHE A 353 -13.69 7.23 -12.76
CA PHE A 353 -14.38 7.01 -14.05
C PHE A 353 -13.45 6.32 -15.05
N ARG A 354 -12.15 6.65 -15.03
CA ARG A 354 -11.11 6.01 -15.84
C ARG A 354 -11.02 4.50 -15.58
N ALA A 355 -11.06 4.06 -14.32
CA ALA A 355 -11.03 2.64 -13.97
C ALA A 355 -12.27 1.92 -14.52
N LEU A 356 -13.46 2.51 -14.37
CA LEU A 356 -14.70 1.96 -14.91
C LEU A 356 -14.66 1.84 -16.44
N CYS A 357 -14.25 2.90 -17.14
CA CYS A 357 -14.10 2.87 -18.59
C CYS A 357 -13.10 1.82 -19.07
N ARG A 358 -11.99 1.62 -18.33
CA ARG A 358 -11.00 0.58 -18.64
C ARG A 358 -11.62 -0.81 -18.53
N GLU A 359 -12.36 -1.08 -17.45
CA GLU A 359 -13.05 -2.36 -17.27
C GLU A 359 -14.07 -2.61 -18.39
N GLU A 360 -14.96 -1.63 -18.67
CA GLU A 360 -15.98 -1.75 -19.72
C GLU A 360 -15.37 -1.94 -21.10
N LYS A 361 -14.29 -1.21 -21.43
CA LYS A 361 -13.58 -1.37 -22.71
C LYS A 361 -12.98 -2.77 -22.84
N THR A 362 -12.40 -3.30 -21.77
CA THR A 362 -11.83 -4.65 -21.75
C THR A 362 -12.91 -5.72 -21.95
N ILE A 363 -14.06 -5.58 -21.27
CA ILE A 363 -15.23 -6.46 -21.44
C ILE A 363 -15.79 -6.34 -22.87
N SER A 364 -15.87 -5.13 -23.41
CA SER A 364 -16.34 -4.89 -24.78
C SER A 364 -15.46 -5.58 -25.81
N LEU A 365 -14.13 -5.49 -25.67
CA LEU A 365 -13.20 -6.19 -26.56
C LEU A 365 -13.37 -7.71 -26.49
N MET A 366 -13.54 -8.27 -25.29
CA MET A 366 -13.81 -9.69 -25.11
C MET A 366 -15.10 -10.11 -25.82
N ARG A 367 -16.20 -9.37 -25.62
CA ARG A 367 -17.50 -9.65 -26.25
C ARG A 367 -17.46 -9.51 -27.77
N GLN A 368 -16.81 -8.46 -28.29
CA GLN A 368 -16.63 -8.26 -29.73
C GLN A 368 -15.78 -9.38 -30.37
N GLY A 369 -14.94 -10.06 -29.59
CA GLY A 369 -14.15 -11.20 -30.04
C GLY A 369 -14.90 -12.54 -30.04
N GLN A 370 -16.12 -12.61 -29.49
CA GLN A 370 -16.90 -13.86 -29.42
C GLN A 370 -17.35 -14.31 -30.82
N GLY A 371 -17.13 -15.58 -31.13
CA GLY A 371 -17.47 -16.16 -32.43
C GLY A 371 -16.74 -15.57 -33.65
N THR A 372 -15.63 -14.85 -33.44
CA THR A 372 -14.93 -14.16 -34.55
C THR A 372 -13.78 -14.95 -35.17
N LEU A 373 -13.28 -15.98 -34.51
CA LEU A 373 -12.16 -16.78 -34.98
C LEU A 373 -12.60 -18.18 -35.41
N THR A 374 -11.83 -18.80 -36.28
CA THR A 374 -11.98 -20.23 -36.58
C THR A 374 -11.55 -21.05 -35.36
N PRO A 375 -12.31 -22.08 -34.94
CA PRO A 375 -11.85 -23.06 -33.95
C PRO A 375 -10.51 -23.68 -34.34
N VAL A 376 -9.66 -23.98 -33.36
CA VAL A 376 -8.37 -24.65 -33.60
C VAL A 376 -8.60 -26.00 -34.28
N ALA A 377 -9.60 -26.76 -33.82
CA ALA A 377 -9.95 -28.07 -34.36
C ALA A 377 -11.45 -28.34 -34.27
N THR A 378 -11.94 -29.30 -35.06
CA THR A 378 -13.33 -29.74 -35.04
C THR A 378 -13.68 -30.49 -33.75
N THR A 379 -14.95 -30.46 -33.34
CA THR A 379 -15.41 -31.19 -32.14
C THR A 379 -15.18 -32.71 -32.25
N GLU A 380 -15.34 -33.27 -33.44
CA GLU A 380 -15.15 -34.70 -33.71
C GLU A 380 -13.68 -35.09 -33.54
N SER A 381 -12.77 -34.39 -34.23
CA SER A 381 -11.32 -34.68 -34.14
C SER A 381 -10.77 -34.54 -32.72
N VAL A 382 -11.21 -33.52 -31.98
CA VAL A 382 -10.81 -33.32 -30.58
C VAL A 382 -11.38 -34.42 -29.67
N THR A 383 -12.62 -34.83 -29.87
CA THR A 383 -13.24 -35.89 -29.05
C THR A 383 -12.54 -37.23 -29.26
N ASP A 384 -12.18 -37.54 -30.51
CA ASP A 384 -11.46 -38.76 -30.85
C ASP A 384 -10.03 -38.73 -30.31
N TYR A 385 -9.28 -37.63 -30.49
CA TYR A 385 -7.95 -37.48 -29.91
C TYR A 385 -7.97 -37.64 -28.39
N LEU A 386 -8.90 -36.97 -27.72
CA LEU A 386 -8.97 -36.99 -26.26
C LEU A 386 -9.29 -38.39 -25.72
N ARG A 387 -10.02 -39.23 -26.45
CA ARG A 387 -10.49 -40.55 -25.99
C ARG A 387 -9.37 -41.40 -25.38
N ASP A 388 -8.19 -41.35 -25.97
CA ASP A 388 -7.03 -42.17 -25.57
C ASP A 388 -6.10 -41.46 -24.56
N THR A 389 -6.41 -40.24 -24.14
CA THR A 389 -5.64 -39.48 -23.14
C THR A 389 -6.03 -39.85 -21.70
N THR A 390 -5.09 -39.67 -20.76
CA THR A 390 -5.32 -39.91 -19.32
C THR A 390 -5.94 -38.72 -18.57
N LEU A 391 -6.37 -37.68 -19.30
CA LEU A 391 -6.96 -36.48 -18.72
C LEU A 391 -8.24 -36.80 -17.94
N ASN A 392 -8.37 -36.19 -16.76
CA ASN A 392 -9.60 -36.24 -15.98
C ASN A 392 -10.74 -35.44 -16.67
N ALA A 393 -11.98 -35.57 -16.18
CA ALA A 393 -13.14 -34.95 -16.81
C ALA A 393 -13.03 -33.42 -16.96
N GLY A 394 -12.52 -32.73 -15.94
CA GLY A 394 -12.35 -31.27 -15.96
C GLY A 394 -11.27 -30.81 -16.93
N GLN A 395 -10.12 -31.49 -16.93
CA GLN A 395 -9.03 -31.25 -17.90
C GLN A 395 -9.48 -31.49 -19.34
N ARG A 396 -10.19 -32.60 -19.58
CA ARG A 396 -10.74 -32.96 -20.90
C ARG A 396 -11.74 -31.92 -21.40
N GLN A 397 -12.62 -31.44 -20.53
CA GLN A 397 -13.55 -30.35 -20.86
C GLN A 397 -12.79 -29.06 -21.19
N ALA A 398 -11.71 -28.76 -20.47
CA ALA A 398 -10.89 -27.57 -20.70
C ALA A 398 -10.21 -27.60 -22.07
N VAL A 399 -9.55 -28.71 -22.41
CA VAL A 399 -8.94 -28.91 -23.74
C VAL A 399 -9.99 -28.84 -24.84
N ARG A 400 -11.13 -29.53 -24.66
CA ARG A 400 -12.23 -29.49 -25.63
C ARG A 400 -12.75 -28.07 -25.85
N LEU A 401 -12.99 -27.32 -24.78
CA LEU A 401 -13.45 -25.93 -24.87
C LEU A 401 -12.43 -25.09 -25.65
N ALA A 402 -11.15 -25.18 -25.29
CA ALA A 402 -10.12 -24.35 -25.92
C ALA A 402 -9.91 -24.66 -27.41
N ALA A 403 -9.97 -25.93 -27.78
CA ALA A 403 -9.75 -26.35 -29.17
C ALA A 403 -10.96 -26.08 -30.09
N THR A 404 -12.19 -26.11 -29.57
CA THR A 404 -13.41 -26.11 -30.40
C THR A 404 -14.22 -24.81 -30.37
N ASN A 405 -13.94 -23.92 -29.43
CA ASN A 405 -14.64 -22.64 -29.29
C ASN A 405 -14.15 -21.62 -30.37
N ALA A 406 -14.97 -20.66 -30.79
CA ALA A 406 -14.66 -19.67 -31.82
C ALA A 406 -14.34 -18.26 -31.27
N ASP A 407 -14.30 -18.10 -29.96
CA ASP A 407 -14.06 -16.83 -29.26
C ASP A 407 -12.57 -16.50 -29.27
N ARG A 408 -12.27 -15.20 -29.38
CA ARG A 408 -10.89 -14.69 -29.26
C ARG A 408 -10.33 -14.86 -27.86
N ALA A 409 -11.14 -14.73 -26.81
CA ALA A 409 -10.70 -14.84 -25.43
C ALA A 409 -11.49 -15.91 -24.69
N ILE A 410 -10.77 -16.87 -24.12
CA ILE A 410 -11.31 -18.01 -23.37
C ILE A 410 -10.54 -18.17 -22.06
N ALA A 411 -11.13 -18.83 -21.06
CA ALA A 411 -10.48 -19.01 -19.76
C ALA A 411 -10.50 -20.44 -19.22
N TRP A 412 -9.44 -20.79 -18.51
CA TRP A 412 -9.37 -21.96 -17.64
C TRP A 412 -9.22 -21.48 -16.19
N GLN A 413 -10.30 -21.60 -15.42
CA GLN A 413 -10.31 -21.38 -13.98
C GLN A 413 -9.93 -22.69 -13.29
N GLY A 414 -8.70 -22.79 -12.79
CA GLY A 414 -8.18 -24.02 -12.19
C GLY A 414 -7.58 -23.81 -10.82
N VAL A 415 -7.90 -24.68 -9.87
CA VAL A 415 -7.31 -24.66 -8.52
C VAL A 415 -5.81 -24.98 -8.57
N ALA A 416 -5.08 -24.61 -7.53
CA ALA A 416 -3.67 -24.96 -7.40
C ALA A 416 -3.46 -26.48 -7.48
N GLY A 417 -2.59 -26.95 -8.38
CA GLY A 417 -2.30 -28.38 -8.53
C GLY A 417 -3.31 -29.17 -9.36
N ALA A 418 -4.21 -28.52 -10.12
CA ALA A 418 -5.19 -29.19 -10.97
C ALA A 418 -4.63 -29.86 -12.25
N GLY A 419 -3.30 -29.88 -12.44
CA GLY A 419 -2.66 -30.39 -13.65
C GLY A 419 -2.92 -29.53 -14.89
N LYS A 420 -2.94 -28.21 -14.74
CA LYS A 420 -3.17 -27.24 -15.84
C LYS A 420 -2.15 -27.42 -16.96
N THR A 421 -0.87 -27.48 -16.63
CA THR A 421 0.21 -27.74 -17.59
C THR A 421 0.00 -29.05 -18.36
N TYR A 422 -0.38 -30.12 -17.66
CA TYR A 422 -0.62 -31.42 -18.31
C TYR A 422 -1.74 -31.33 -19.36
N ALA A 423 -2.83 -30.61 -19.06
CA ALA A 423 -3.88 -30.34 -20.03
C ALA A 423 -3.45 -29.39 -21.17
N LEU A 424 -2.60 -28.39 -20.87
CA LEU A 424 -2.05 -27.49 -21.89
C LEU A 424 -1.14 -28.23 -22.88
N ALA A 425 -0.38 -29.24 -22.43
CA ALA A 425 0.45 -30.05 -23.30
C ALA A 425 -0.40 -30.80 -24.34
N GLU A 426 -1.54 -31.36 -23.94
CA GLU A 426 -2.48 -32.01 -24.86
C GLU A 426 -3.13 -31.02 -25.83
N LEU A 427 -3.50 -29.82 -25.37
CA LEU A 427 -4.00 -28.75 -26.25
C LEU A 427 -2.95 -28.33 -27.28
N LYS A 428 -1.67 -28.27 -26.88
CA LYS A 428 -0.55 -27.93 -27.75
C LYS A 428 -0.35 -28.99 -28.85
N GLN A 429 -0.48 -30.27 -28.54
CA GLN A 429 -0.45 -31.33 -29.57
C GLN A 429 -1.58 -31.17 -30.61
N ILE A 430 -2.79 -30.81 -30.16
CA ILE A 430 -3.90 -30.53 -31.07
C ILE A 430 -3.57 -29.31 -31.95
N ALA A 431 -3.08 -28.22 -31.36
CA ALA A 431 -2.73 -27.00 -32.10
C ALA A 431 -1.62 -27.25 -33.14
N ASP A 432 -0.56 -27.97 -32.77
CA ASP A 432 0.54 -28.34 -33.67
C ASP A 432 0.02 -29.13 -34.89
N SER A 433 -0.93 -30.05 -34.67
CA SER A 433 -1.55 -30.85 -35.75
C SER A 433 -2.38 -30.04 -36.74
N GLN A 434 -2.77 -28.81 -36.36
CA GLN A 434 -3.56 -27.88 -37.15
C GLN A 434 -2.74 -26.67 -37.61
N GLU A 435 -1.41 -26.75 -37.45
CA GLU A 435 -0.46 -25.68 -37.80
C GLU A 435 -0.68 -24.34 -37.09
N VAL A 436 -1.38 -24.36 -35.95
CA VAL A 436 -1.60 -23.18 -35.09
C VAL A 436 -0.39 -22.99 -34.18
N GLU A 437 0.23 -21.81 -34.22
CA GLU A 437 1.42 -21.50 -33.44
C GLU A 437 1.06 -21.17 -31.99
N VAL A 438 1.60 -21.93 -31.04
CA VAL A 438 1.35 -21.74 -29.61
C VAL A 438 2.46 -20.92 -28.97
N LYS A 439 2.10 -19.77 -28.38
CA LYS A 439 2.99 -18.88 -27.63
C LYS A 439 2.53 -18.75 -26.19
N GLY A 440 3.45 -18.81 -25.24
CA GLY A 440 3.16 -18.69 -23.82
C GLY A 440 3.54 -17.33 -23.24
N PHE A 441 2.72 -16.83 -22.33
CA PHE A 441 2.97 -15.59 -21.62
C PHE A 441 2.64 -15.77 -20.14
N ALA A 442 3.36 -15.04 -19.29
CA ALA A 442 3.03 -14.94 -17.87
C ALA A 442 3.36 -13.54 -17.32
N PRO A 443 2.76 -13.13 -16.20
CA PRO A 443 3.10 -11.86 -15.54
C PRO A 443 4.55 -11.81 -15.02
N SER A 444 5.15 -12.95 -14.65
CA SER A 444 6.54 -13.03 -14.19
C SER A 444 7.43 -13.81 -15.15
N ALA A 445 8.72 -13.43 -15.20
CA ALA A 445 9.71 -14.09 -16.06
C ALA A 445 9.99 -15.54 -15.63
N GLU A 446 9.90 -15.83 -14.33
CA GLU A 446 10.05 -17.20 -13.82
C GLU A 446 8.86 -18.08 -14.20
N ALA A 447 7.62 -17.58 -14.06
CA ALA A 447 6.43 -18.33 -14.49
C ALA A 447 6.44 -18.58 -16.01
N ALA A 448 6.85 -17.60 -16.81
CA ALA A 448 6.99 -17.77 -18.25
C ALA A 448 8.02 -18.86 -18.59
N LYS A 449 9.18 -18.87 -17.90
CA LYS A 449 10.23 -19.88 -18.12
C LYS A 449 9.75 -21.28 -17.72
N VAL A 450 9.06 -21.43 -16.59
CA VAL A 450 8.48 -22.72 -16.17
C VAL A 450 7.47 -23.22 -17.21
N LEU A 451 6.57 -22.35 -17.68
CA LEU A 451 5.61 -22.70 -18.73
C LEU A 451 6.32 -23.15 -20.02
N GLY A 452 7.41 -22.47 -20.40
CA GLY A 452 8.21 -22.80 -21.58
C GLY A 452 8.94 -24.13 -21.45
N ASP A 453 9.58 -24.37 -20.30
CA ASP A 453 10.28 -25.63 -20.01
C ASP A 453 9.31 -26.83 -19.99
N GLU A 454 8.09 -26.63 -19.48
CA GLU A 454 7.09 -27.71 -19.36
C GLU A 454 6.37 -28.01 -20.69
N LEU A 455 6.12 -27.00 -21.55
CA LEU A 455 5.37 -27.17 -22.79
C LEU A 455 6.23 -27.22 -24.06
N GLY A 456 7.51 -26.82 -23.98
CA GLY A 456 8.40 -26.72 -25.13
C GLY A 456 7.93 -25.67 -26.15
N ILE A 457 7.43 -24.52 -25.67
CA ILE A 457 6.92 -23.41 -26.49
C ILE A 457 7.72 -22.13 -26.29
N GLU A 458 7.64 -21.19 -27.24
CA GLU A 458 8.18 -19.85 -27.04
C GLU A 458 7.42 -19.16 -25.89
N THR A 459 8.16 -18.63 -24.91
CA THR A 459 7.57 -17.92 -23.77
C THR A 459 8.21 -16.57 -23.50
N ASN A 460 7.40 -15.60 -23.12
CA ASN A 460 7.83 -14.26 -22.71
C ASN A 460 6.93 -13.70 -21.60
N THR A 461 7.33 -12.60 -20.97
CA THR A 461 6.39 -11.91 -20.06
C THR A 461 5.33 -11.15 -20.86
N VAL A 462 4.14 -10.97 -20.29
CA VAL A 462 3.09 -10.13 -20.89
C VAL A 462 3.62 -8.72 -21.16
N ALA A 463 4.31 -8.12 -20.20
CA ALA A 463 4.94 -6.80 -20.36
C ALA A 463 5.92 -6.75 -21.56
N ARG A 464 6.70 -7.81 -21.81
CA ARG A 464 7.62 -7.87 -22.95
C ARG A 464 6.87 -7.94 -24.28
N LYS A 465 5.78 -8.71 -24.36
CA LYS A 465 4.91 -8.75 -25.55
C LYS A 465 4.26 -7.40 -25.83
N LEU A 466 3.81 -6.70 -24.80
CA LEU A 466 3.21 -5.37 -24.95
C LEU A 466 4.21 -4.29 -25.39
N CYS A 467 5.50 -4.49 -25.12
CA CYS A 467 6.57 -3.60 -25.58
C CYS A 467 7.13 -3.98 -26.97
N SER A 468 6.77 -5.15 -27.52
CA SER A 468 7.26 -5.57 -28.83
C SER A 468 6.48 -4.90 -29.96
N ARG A 469 7.11 -4.79 -31.13
CA ARG A 469 6.50 -4.25 -32.34
C ARG A 469 5.21 -5.01 -32.67
N GLU A 470 4.17 -4.29 -33.11
CA GLU A 470 2.94 -4.90 -33.63
C GLU A 470 3.19 -5.54 -34.98
N GLU A 471 2.87 -6.83 -35.10
CA GLU A 471 3.11 -7.63 -36.29
C GLU A 471 1.92 -8.56 -36.52
N LEU A 472 1.39 -8.55 -37.74
CA LEU A 472 0.39 -9.55 -38.13
C LEU A 472 1.10 -10.89 -38.26
N PRO A 473 0.63 -11.94 -37.58
CA PRO A 473 1.30 -13.21 -37.59
C PRO A 473 1.16 -13.87 -38.97
N SER A 474 2.18 -14.64 -39.36
CA SER A 474 2.14 -15.41 -40.61
C SER A 474 1.27 -16.68 -40.53
N LYS A 475 0.86 -17.06 -39.31
CA LYS A 475 0.04 -18.23 -38.98
C LYS A 475 -0.99 -17.85 -37.93
N ASP A 476 -2.03 -18.66 -37.77
CA ASP A 476 -2.94 -18.51 -36.64
C ASP A 476 -2.17 -18.75 -35.33
N GLU A 477 -2.35 -17.85 -34.35
CA GLU A 477 -1.66 -17.93 -33.07
C GLU A 477 -2.62 -18.20 -31.91
N LEU A 478 -2.19 -19.07 -30.99
CA LEU A 478 -2.80 -19.29 -29.68
C LEU A 478 -1.85 -18.80 -28.58
N TRP A 479 -2.24 -17.72 -27.92
CA TRP A 479 -1.55 -17.15 -26.77
C TRP A 479 -2.09 -17.74 -25.48
N ILE A 480 -1.27 -18.51 -24.79
CA ILE A 480 -1.57 -19.03 -23.46
C ILE A 480 -1.03 -18.00 -22.46
N VAL A 481 -1.88 -17.47 -21.59
CA VAL A 481 -1.45 -16.59 -20.49
C VAL A 481 -1.64 -17.32 -19.17
N ASP A 482 -0.56 -17.83 -18.61
CA ASP A 482 -0.59 -18.51 -17.31
C ASP A 482 -0.51 -17.51 -16.14
N GLU A 483 -1.01 -17.93 -14.99
CA GLU A 483 -1.21 -17.07 -13.80
C GLU A 483 -2.01 -15.79 -14.12
N ALA A 484 -3.05 -15.91 -14.94
CA ALA A 484 -3.89 -14.79 -15.40
C ALA A 484 -4.57 -14.00 -14.26
N GLY A 485 -4.71 -14.59 -13.06
CA GLY A 485 -5.17 -13.89 -11.86
C GLY A 485 -4.24 -12.76 -11.38
N LEU A 486 -2.98 -12.76 -11.83
CA LEU A 486 -1.99 -11.71 -11.55
C LEU A 486 -1.94 -10.60 -12.62
N LEU A 487 -2.79 -10.66 -13.64
CA LEU A 487 -2.89 -9.57 -14.63
C LEU A 487 -3.52 -8.33 -14.01
N SER A 488 -2.93 -7.17 -14.29
CA SER A 488 -3.53 -5.87 -13.95
C SER A 488 -4.62 -5.49 -14.96
N ALA A 489 -5.50 -4.56 -14.59
CA ALA A 489 -6.52 -4.05 -15.52
C ALA A 489 -5.89 -3.38 -16.76
N ASP A 490 -4.74 -2.72 -16.62
CA ASP A 490 -4.02 -2.10 -17.75
C ASP A 490 -3.43 -3.16 -18.68
N ASP A 491 -2.77 -4.18 -18.13
CA ASP A 491 -2.15 -5.25 -18.93
C ASP A 491 -3.21 -6.06 -19.68
N ALA A 492 -4.37 -6.36 -19.06
CA ALA A 492 -5.43 -7.09 -19.72
C ALA A 492 -6.06 -6.31 -20.88
N LEU A 493 -6.30 -5.00 -20.70
CA LEU A 493 -6.80 -4.15 -21.79
C LEU A 493 -5.81 -4.12 -22.95
N ALA A 494 -4.53 -3.89 -22.65
CA ALA A 494 -3.47 -3.84 -23.65
C ALA A 494 -3.30 -5.18 -24.37
N LEU A 495 -3.32 -6.30 -23.63
CA LEU A 495 -3.20 -7.65 -24.16
C LEU A 495 -4.36 -7.99 -25.11
N LEU A 496 -5.61 -7.78 -24.70
CA LEU A 496 -6.77 -8.09 -25.55
C LEU A 496 -6.87 -7.14 -26.76
N SER A 497 -6.48 -5.88 -26.59
CA SER A 497 -6.35 -4.95 -27.72
C SER A 497 -5.31 -5.45 -28.72
N ARG A 498 -4.17 -5.93 -28.21
CA ARG A 498 -3.09 -6.43 -29.04
C ARG A 498 -3.44 -7.73 -29.75
N ALA A 499 -4.05 -8.69 -29.05
CA ALA A 499 -4.57 -9.92 -29.63
C ALA A 499 -5.62 -9.65 -30.72
N THR A 500 -6.43 -8.61 -30.55
CA THR A 500 -7.41 -8.19 -31.58
C THR A 500 -6.71 -7.71 -32.85
N LYS A 501 -5.66 -6.90 -32.74
CA LYS A 501 -4.90 -6.40 -33.89
C LYS A 501 -4.12 -7.50 -34.61
N GLU A 502 -3.54 -8.42 -33.85
CA GLU A 502 -2.75 -9.53 -34.38
C GLU A 502 -3.60 -10.78 -34.69
N GLN A 503 -4.93 -10.69 -34.56
CA GLN A 503 -5.87 -11.79 -34.77
C GLN A 503 -5.55 -13.07 -33.97
N ALA A 504 -4.82 -12.93 -32.86
CA ALA A 504 -4.45 -14.05 -32.01
C ALA A 504 -5.59 -14.44 -31.07
N ARG A 505 -5.71 -15.75 -30.83
CA ARG A 505 -6.58 -16.31 -29.79
C ARG A 505 -5.87 -16.26 -28.45
N VAL A 506 -6.56 -15.90 -27.37
CA VAL A 506 -6.02 -15.79 -26.01
C VAL A 506 -6.71 -16.79 -25.10
N LEU A 507 -5.93 -17.68 -24.50
CA LEU A 507 -6.34 -18.58 -23.43
C LEU A 507 -5.77 -18.08 -22.10
N LEU A 508 -6.64 -17.53 -21.25
CA LEU A 508 -6.30 -17.09 -19.90
C LEU A 508 -6.39 -18.26 -18.92
N VAL A 509 -5.27 -18.65 -18.31
CA VAL A 509 -5.20 -19.75 -17.35
C VAL A 509 -4.86 -19.19 -15.99
N GLY A 510 -5.67 -19.48 -14.97
CA GLY A 510 -5.47 -18.85 -13.67
C GLY A 510 -6.37 -19.39 -12.57
N ASP A 511 -6.36 -18.69 -11.45
CA ASP A 511 -7.19 -18.99 -10.29
C ASP A 511 -7.66 -17.69 -9.62
N THR A 512 -8.96 -17.39 -9.68
CA THR A 512 -9.57 -16.21 -9.03
C THR A 512 -9.52 -16.23 -7.50
N ARG A 513 -9.19 -17.36 -6.87
CA ARG A 513 -9.06 -17.47 -5.40
C ARG A 513 -7.64 -17.24 -4.89
N GLN A 514 -6.64 -17.16 -5.78
CA GLN A 514 -5.27 -16.84 -5.40
C GLN A 514 -5.07 -15.32 -5.33
N LEU A 515 -3.86 -14.90 -4.95
CA LEU A 515 -3.51 -13.49 -4.88
C LEU A 515 -3.70 -12.82 -6.24
N SER A 516 -4.15 -11.56 -6.18
CA SER A 516 -4.33 -10.71 -7.36
C SER A 516 -3.06 -9.94 -7.70
N SER A 517 -3.07 -9.23 -8.82
CA SER A 517 -1.99 -8.30 -9.16
C SER A 517 -1.77 -7.26 -8.05
N VAL A 518 -0.52 -6.81 -7.85
CA VAL A 518 -0.24 -5.64 -7.00
C VAL A 518 -0.81 -4.36 -7.60
N ALA A 519 -0.93 -4.32 -8.93
CA ALA A 519 -1.57 -3.21 -9.65
C ALA A 519 -3.10 -3.36 -9.64
N ALA A 520 -3.80 -2.25 -9.83
CA ALA A 520 -5.26 -2.19 -9.69
C ALA A 520 -6.02 -3.15 -10.63
N GLY A 521 -7.06 -3.79 -10.07
CA GLY A 521 -8.10 -4.54 -10.77
C GLY A 521 -7.86 -6.05 -10.84
N ASN A 522 -8.93 -6.79 -11.15
CA ASN A 522 -8.89 -8.25 -11.35
C ASN A 522 -9.65 -8.62 -12.63
N PRO A 523 -9.03 -8.41 -13.81
CA PRO A 523 -9.67 -8.65 -15.10
C PRO A 523 -10.01 -10.11 -15.34
N PHE A 524 -9.24 -11.06 -14.78
CA PHE A 524 -9.55 -12.48 -14.92
C PHE A 524 -10.88 -12.85 -14.26
N LYS A 525 -11.19 -12.25 -13.10
CA LYS A 525 -12.49 -12.36 -12.42
C LYS A 525 -13.59 -11.63 -13.19
N SER A 526 -13.37 -10.37 -13.59
CA SER A 526 -14.43 -9.56 -14.23
C SER A 526 -14.81 -10.07 -15.62
N LEU A 527 -13.86 -10.54 -16.43
CA LEU A 527 -14.14 -11.13 -17.73
C LEU A 527 -14.97 -12.42 -17.62
N GLN A 528 -14.66 -13.28 -16.64
CA GLN A 528 -15.47 -14.48 -16.37
C GLN A 528 -16.90 -14.10 -15.96
N ALA A 529 -17.04 -13.13 -15.05
CA ALA A 529 -18.35 -12.62 -14.64
C ALA A 529 -19.14 -11.97 -15.79
N ALA A 530 -18.43 -11.40 -16.78
CA ALA A 530 -19.02 -10.73 -17.94
C ALA A 530 -19.41 -11.68 -19.10
N GLY A 531 -19.21 -13.00 -18.94
CA GLY A 531 -19.64 -14.03 -19.89
C GLY A 531 -18.53 -14.66 -20.74
N MET A 532 -17.26 -14.53 -20.37
CA MET A 532 -16.16 -15.21 -21.06
C MET A 532 -16.31 -16.74 -20.94
N ALA A 533 -16.17 -17.45 -22.07
CA ALA A 533 -16.25 -18.91 -22.09
C ALA A 533 -15.16 -19.51 -21.20
N THR A 534 -15.57 -20.25 -20.17
CA THR A 534 -14.68 -20.70 -19.10
C THR A 534 -14.83 -22.18 -18.78
N ALA A 535 -13.72 -22.92 -18.78
CA ALA A 535 -13.65 -24.27 -18.24
C ALA A 535 -13.13 -24.24 -16.79
N ARG A 536 -13.65 -25.14 -15.95
CA ARG A 536 -13.30 -25.21 -14.52
C ARG A 536 -12.53 -26.50 -14.22
N LEU A 537 -11.32 -26.36 -13.70
CA LEU A 537 -10.49 -27.48 -13.21
C LEU A 537 -10.46 -27.44 -11.67
N THR A 538 -11.41 -28.12 -11.04
CA THR A 538 -11.65 -28.00 -9.58
C THR A 538 -10.91 -29.03 -8.73
N VAL A 539 -10.32 -30.06 -9.34
CA VAL A 539 -9.69 -31.17 -8.59
C VAL A 539 -8.19 -30.95 -8.46
N SER A 540 -7.72 -30.64 -7.25
CA SER A 540 -6.27 -30.65 -6.95
C SER A 540 -5.75 -32.09 -6.85
N LEU A 541 -4.64 -32.37 -7.53
CA LEU A 541 -3.90 -33.63 -7.47
C LEU A 541 -2.57 -33.49 -6.72
N ARG A 542 -2.34 -32.37 -6.03
CA ARG A 542 -1.04 -32.00 -5.46
C ARG A 542 -0.80 -32.60 -4.07
N GLN A 543 -1.79 -32.53 -3.19
CA GLN A 543 -1.68 -32.99 -1.80
C GLN A 543 -1.73 -34.52 -1.73
N LYS A 544 -0.74 -35.13 -1.10
CA LYS A 544 -0.66 -36.59 -0.89
C LYS A 544 -1.42 -37.04 0.34
N ASP A 545 -1.41 -36.22 1.40
CA ASP A 545 -2.16 -36.49 2.63
C ASP A 545 -3.65 -36.17 2.43
N PRO A 546 -4.57 -37.13 2.63
CA PRO A 546 -6.01 -36.91 2.48
C PRO A 546 -6.56 -35.81 3.40
N ASN A 547 -6.01 -35.66 4.60
CA ASN A 547 -6.50 -34.69 5.58
C ASN A 547 -6.13 -33.26 5.17
N LEU A 548 -4.85 -33.03 4.80
CA LEU A 548 -4.41 -31.79 4.21
C LEU A 548 -5.14 -31.48 2.90
N LYS A 549 -5.38 -32.49 2.06
CA LYS A 549 -6.15 -32.34 0.82
C LYS A 549 -7.56 -31.82 1.09
N ALA A 550 -8.29 -32.42 2.04
CA ALA A 550 -9.64 -31.98 2.39
C ALA A 550 -9.68 -30.53 2.87
N ALA A 551 -8.66 -30.10 3.64
CA ALA A 551 -8.54 -28.72 4.07
C ALA A 551 -8.28 -27.76 2.90
N VAL A 552 -7.31 -28.07 2.04
CA VAL A 552 -6.96 -27.23 0.87
C VAL A 552 -8.10 -27.17 -0.14
N ASP A 553 -8.82 -28.26 -0.37
CA ASP A 553 -10.00 -28.27 -1.25
C ASP A 553 -11.11 -27.36 -0.69
N ALA A 554 -11.36 -27.40 0.63
CA ALA A 554 -12.32 -26.48 1.26
C ALA A 554 -11.91 -25.01 1.11
N LEU A 555 -10.61 -24.69 1.24
CA LEU A 555 -10.11 -23.34 0.99
C LEU A 555 -10.28 -22.93 -0.48
N ALA A 556 -9.99 -23.83 -1.42
CA ALA A 556 -10.13 -23.59 -2.86
C ALA A 556 -11.60 -23.33 -3.28
N ASP A 557 -12.55 -24.00 -2.64
CA ASP A 557 -13.99 -23.78 -2.83
C ASP A 557 -14.47 -22.44 -2.21
N GLY A 558 -13.63 -21.80 -1.40
CA GLY A 558 -13.95 -20.59 -0.64
C GLY A 558 -14.68 -20.85 0.68
N ALA A 559 -14.77 -22.11 1.12
CA ALA A 559 -15.26 -22.49 2.44
C ALA A 559 -14.15 -22.30 3.49
N ILE A 560 -13.67 -21.06 3.63
CA ILE A 560 -12.47 -20.73 4.41
C ILE A 560 -12.56 -21.21 5.85
N GLU A 561 -13.71 -20.97 6.48
CA GLU A 561 -13.98 -21.38 7.85
C GLU A 561 -13.82 -22.90 8.05
N ARG A 562 -14.35 -23.67 7.11
CA ARG A 562 -14.23 -25.13 7.13
C ARG A 562 -12.78 -25.55 6.91
N GLY A 563 -12.10 -24.95 5.94
CA GLY A 563 -10.69 -25.23 5.67
C GLY A 563 -9.80 -24.94 6.87
N PHE A 564 -10.01 -23.81 7.54
CA PHE A 564 -9.31 -23.43 8.76
C PHE A 564 -9.54 -24.46 9.88
N THR A 565 -10.80 -24.81 10.13
CA THR A 565 -11.17 -25.82 11.15
C THR A 565 -10.51 -27.17 10.88
N LEU A 566 -10.43 -27.60 9.61
CA LEU A 566 -9.74 -28.84 9.24
C LEU A 566 -8.23 -28.74 9.49
N LEU A 567 -7.58 -27.63 9.15
CA LEU A 567 -6.15 -27.42 9.44
C LEU A 567 -5.86 -27.43 10.95
N GLU A 568 -6.75 -26.85 11.75
CA GLU A 568 -6.66 -26.89 13.22
C GLU A 568 -6.78 -28.32 13.74
N GLN A 569 -7.80 -29.08 13.29
CA GLN A 569 -8.00 -30.48 13.66
C GLN A 569 -6.84 -31.39 13.25
N ASN A 570 -6.19 -31.07 12.14
CA ASN A 570 -5.03 -31.80 11.62
C ASN A 570 -3.71 -31.39 12.30
N ASN A 571 -3.74 -30.48 13.28
CA ASN A 571 -2.56 -29.91 13.95
C ASN A 571 -1.59 -29.19 12.98
N ASN A 572 -2.10 -28.63 11.88
CA ASN A 572 -1.30 -27.80 10.98
C ASN A 572 -1.09 -26.38 11.51
N ILE A 573 -1.91 -25.92 12.47
CA ILE A 573 -1.79 -24.61 13.11
C ILE A 573 -1.09 -24.78 14.46
N VAL A 574 0.03 -24.08 14.63
CA VAL A 574 0.89 -24.13 15.81
C VAL A 574 0.79 -22.80 16.56
N THR A 575 0.17 -22.83 17.73
CA THR A 575 0.06 -21.65 18.60
C THR A 575 1.33 -21.47 19.43
N ILE A 576 1.96 -20.31 19.32
CA ILE A 576 3.18 -19.96 20.05
C ILE A 576 3.20 -18.46 20.33
N ALA A 577 3.86 -18.00 21.39
CA ALA A 577 3.97 -16.57 21.65
C ALA A 577 4.59 -15.83 20.45
N LYS A 578 4.09 -14.63 20.17
CA LYS A 578 4.46 -13.84 18.99
C LYS A 578 5.96 -13.67 18.81
N ASP A 579 6.65 -13.39 19.91
CA ASP A 579 8.09 -13.13 19.91
C ASP A 579 8.92 -14.40 19.63
N ASP A 580 8.34 -15.59 19.82
CA ASP A 580 9.01 -16.88 19.65
C ASP A 580 8.76 -17.52 18.27
N ILE A 581 7.85 -16.97 17.44
CA ILE A 581 7.46 -17.55 16.14
C ILE A 581 8.71 -17.76 15.25
N ILE A 582 9.58 -16.75 15.19
CA ILE A 582 10.75 -16.73 14.31
C ILE A 582 11.77 -17.79 14.75
N GLU A 583 12.10 -17.83 16.04
CA GLU A 583 13.03 -18.80 16.62
C GLU A 583 12.50 -20.23 16.48
N LYS A 584 11.19 -20.42 16.61
CA LYS A 584 10.55 -21.73 16.43
C LYS A 584 10.65 -22.23 14.99
N ILE A 585 10.39 -21.36 14.00
CA ILE A 585 10.56 -21.73 12.59
C ILE A 585 12.03 -22.07 12.30
N ALA A 586 12.96 -21.25 12.79
CA ALA A 586 14.38 -21.47 12.57
C ALA A 586 14.87 -22.79 13.16
N SER A 587 14.55 -23.05 14.43
CA SER A 587 14.93 -24.30 15.11
C SER A 587 14.32 -25.55 14.47
N GLU A 588 13.05 -25.51 14.06
CA GLU A 588 12.43 -26.64 13.36
C GLU A 588 13.05 -26.88 11.99
N TYR A 589 13.41 -25.84 11.25
CA TYR A 589 14.08 -25.97 9.96
C TYR A 589 15.51 -26.49 10.09
N LEU A 590 16.26 -25.99 11.07
CA LEU A 590 17.64 -26.41 11.35
C LEU A 590 17.72 -27.85 11.85
N ALA A 591 16.67 -28.36 12.49
CA ALA A 591 16.58 -29.77 12.92
C ALA A 591 16.38 -30.75 11.76
N LEU A 592 15.99 -30.28 10.57
CA LEU A 592 15.84 -31.11 9.37
C LEU A 592 17.18 -31.50 8.78
N THR A 593 17.23 -32.64 8.09
CA THR A 593 18.41 -33.01 7.30
C THR A 593 18.58 -32.07 6.09
N PRO A 594 19.79 -31.89 5.54
CA PRO A 594 20.00 -31.02 4.36
C PRO A 594 19.11 -31.38 3.16
N ALA A 595 18.82 -32.68 2.96
CA ALA A 595 17.93 -33.14 1.90
C ALA A 595 16.46 -32.76 2.13
N GLU A 596 16.02 -32.68 3.39
CA GLU A 596 14.69 -32.23 3.77
C GLU A 596 14.58 -30.71 3.75
N GLN A 597 15.63 -30.00 4.18
CA GLN A 597 15.74 -28.54 4.07
C GLN A 597 15.58 -28.09 2.63
N ALA A 598 16.25 -28.75 1.68
CA ALA A 598 16.12 -28.48 0.24
C ALA A 598 14.70 -28.71 -0.31
N LYS A 599 13.86 -29.46 0.39
CA LYS A 599 12.44 -29.74 0.05
C LYS A 599 11.45 -29.04 0.98
N THR A 600 11.93 -28.07 1.75
CA THR A 600 11.13 -27.28 2.69
C THR A 600 11.09 -25.83 2.22
N LEU A 601 9.88 -25.26 2.16
CA LEU A 601 9.65 -23.88 1.76
C LEU A 601 9.21 -23.08 2.99
N ILE A 602 9.89 -21.98 3.26
CA ILE A 602 9.55 -21.08 4.36
C ILE A 602 8.91 -19.82 3.80
N VAL A 603 7.71 -19.51 4.29
CA VAL A 603 6.86 -18.45 3.77
C VAL A 603 6.45 -17.48 4.88
N SER A 604 6.44 -16.20 4.57
CA SER A 604 6.03 -15.11 5.47
C SER A 604 5.14 -14.11 4.73
N GLY A 605 4.32 -13.35 5.45
CA GLY A 605 3.47 -12.31 4.84
C GLY A 605 4.27 -11.08 4.40
N THR A 606 5.26 -10.68 5.18
CA THR A 606 6.04 -9.44 4.99
C THR A 606 7.52 -9.70 4.65
N ASN A 607 8.19 -8.71 4.04
CA ASN A 607 9.63 -8.79 3.79
C ASN A 607 10.46 -8.67 5.08
N ASP A 608 9.93 -7.99 6.11
CA ASP A 608 10.63 -7.81 7.38
C ASP A 608 10.69 -9.14 8.14
N THR A 609 9.54 -9.79 8.35
CA THR A 609 9.50 -11.13 8.94
C THR A 609 10.32 -12.15 8.14
N ARG A 610 10.29 -12.07 6.80
CA ARG A 610 11.15 -12.87 5.92
C ARG A 610 12.63 -12.67 6.24
N ARG A 611 13.08 -11.41 6.40
CA ARG A 611 14.48 -11.06 6.72
C ARG A 611 14.85 -11.57 8.12
N GLU A 612 13.97 -11.43 9.11
CA GLU A 612 14.20 -11.92 10.47
C GLU A 612 14.35 -13.45 10.52
N ILE A 613 13.44 -14.20 9.87
CA ILE A 613 13.55 -15.67 9.78
C ILE A 613 14.83 -16.09 9.05
N THR A 614 15.17 -15.38 7.98
CA THR A 614 16.40 -15.64 7.22
C THR A 614 17.63 -15.42 8.10
N ALA A 615 17.67 -14.33 8.88
CA ALA A 615 18.77 -14.03 9.79
C ALA A 615 18.92 -15.11 10.87
N ALA A 616 17.82 -15.52 11.52
CA ALA A 616 17.84 -16.55 12.56
C ALA A 616 18.33 -17.92 12.03
N ILE A 617 17.89 -18.34 10.84
CA ILE A 617 18.37 -19.59 10.23
C ILE A 617 19.84 -19.49 9.83
N ARG A 618 20.24 -18.35 9.28
CA ARG A 618 21.62 -18.11 8.84
C ARG A 618 22.58 -18.08 10.02
N GLU A 619 22.16 -17.54 11.17
CA GLU A 619 22.89 -17.64 12.43
C GLU A 619 23.09 -19.10 12.85
N GLY A 620 22.02 -19.91 12.87
CA GLY A 620 22.15 -21.34 13.18
C GLY A 620 23.04 -22.12 12.22
N PHE A 621 23.03 -21.79 10.92
CA PHE A 621 23.96 -22.38 9.95
C PHE A 621 25.41 -21.96 10.16
N ARG A 622 25.65 -20.77 10.71
CA ARG A 622 26.99 -20.32 11.07
C ARG A 622 27.50 -21.09 12.28
N ASP A 623 26.64 -21.27 13.29
CA ASP A 623 26.97 -22.01 14.52
C ASP A 623 27.25 -23.49 14.24
N SER A 624 26.55 -24.10 13.28
CA SER A 624 26.80 -25.47 12.83
C SER A 624 27.99 -25.61 11.87
N GLY A 625 28.58 -24.50 11.41
CA GLY A 625 29.64 -24.47 10.39
C GLY A 625 29.17 -24.85 8.99
N THR A 626 27.86 -24.81 8.72
CA THR A 626 27.27 -25.08 7.40
C THR A 626 27.56 -23.96 6.41
N ILE A 627 27.64 -22.71 6.90
CA ILE A 627 28.11 -21.57 6.11
C ILE A 627 29.40 -20.98 6.69
N GLY A 628 30.16 -20.30 5.82
CA GLY A 628 31.40 -19.61 6.22
C GLY A 628 31.18 -18.31 6.99
N LEU A 629 32.26 -17.55 7.16
CA LEU A 629 32.21 -16.19 7.71
C LEU A 629 31.54 -15.22 6.74
N ASP A 630 30.89 -14.20 7.29
CA ASP A 630 30.26 -13.14 6.51
C ASP A 630 31.32 -12.30 5.78
N LEU A 631 31.14 -12.20 4.47
CA LEU A 631 31.82 -11.29 3.59
C LEU A 631 30.86 -10.13 3.28
N PRO A 632 31.34 -8.88 3.38
CA PRO A 632 30.52 -7.72 3.05
C PRO A 632 30.26 -7.70 1.54
N ALA A 633 28.99 -7.61 1.16
CA ALA A 633 28.55 -7.38 -0.19
C ALA A 633 27.58 -6.20 -0.26
N ARG A 634 27.39 -5.63 -1.45
CA ARG A 634 26.50 -4.49 -1.67
C ARG A 634 25.27 -4.92 -2.45
N GLN A 635 24.10 -4.61 -1.90
CA GLN A 635 22.81 -4.92 -2.48
C GLN A 635 22.11 -3.64 -2.94
N LEU A 636 21.43 -3.71 -4.09
CA LEU A 636 20.51 -2.66 -4.55
C LEU A 636 19.08 -2.99 -4.14
N VAL A 637 18.50 -2.13 -3.32
CA VAL A 637 17.13 -2.26 -2.81
C VAL A 637 16.24 -1.18 -3.40
N ASP A 638 15.13 -1.61 -4.00
CA ASP A 638 14.14 -0.73 -4.62
C ASP A 638 13.28 -0.05 -3.56
N TYR A 639 13.11 1.28 -3.65
CA TYR A 639 12.21 2.03 -2.76
C TYR A 639 10.74 1.69 -2.96
N LYS A 640 10.38 1.09 -4.11
CA LYS A 640 9.01 0.71 -4.50
C LYS A 640 8.03 1.89 -4.47
N PHE A 641 8.52 3.08 -4.77
CA PHE A 641 7.68 4.26 -4.96
C PHE A 641 6.77 4.10 -6.18
N THR A 642 5.56 4.60 -6.06
CA THR A 642 4.64 4.81 -7.20
C THR A 642 5.26 5.78 -8.20
N LYS A 643 4.71 5.81 -9.42
CA LYS A 643 5.14 6.76 -10.45
C LYS A 643 5.03 8.20 -9.99
N ILE A 644 4.01 8.50 -9.19
CA ILE A 644 3.77 9.83 -8.66
C ILE A 644 4.75 10.18 -7.54
N GLU A 645 5.01 9.27 -6.58
CA GLU A 645 6.01 9.51 -5.53
C GLU A 645 7.41 9.78 -6.11
N ASN A 646 7.74 9.15 -7.24
CA ASN A 646 8.98 9.39 -7.99
C ASN A 646 9.05 10.79 -8.65
N ARG A 647 8.03 11.64 -8.51
CA ARG A 647 8.03 13.03 -9.00
C ARG A 647 8.41 14.05 -7.92
N TYR A 648 8.63 13.60 -6.68
CA TYR A 648 8.98 14.50 -5.57
C TYR A 648 10.46 14.37 -5.19
N VAL A 649 11.22 15.46 -5.30
CA VAL A 649 12.67 15.51 -5.04
C VAL A 649 13.04 15.11 -3.61
N HIS A 650 12.18 15.42 -2.63
CA HIS A 650 12.46 15.11 -1.24
C HIS A 650 12.49 13.60 -0.92
N ASN A 651 11.97 12.76 -1.81
CA ASN A 651 12.01 11.29 -1.68
C ASN A 651 13.36 10.68 -2.05
N TYR A 652 14.28 11.45 -2.65
CA TYR A 652 15.62 11.00 -3.03
C TYR A 652 16.63 11.31 -1.93
N ASN A 653 17.67 10.52 -1.77
CA ASN A 653 18.81 10.80 -0.92
C ASN A 653 20.10 10.87 -1.75
N VAL A 654 21.09 11.62 -1.27
CA VAL A 654 22.41 11.62 -1.91
C VAL A 654 23.02 10.23 -1.78
N GLY A 655 23.49 9.66 -2.89
CA GLY A 655 23.97 8.29 -2.99
C GLY A 655 22.94 7.31 -3.56
N ASP A 656 21.67 7.69 -3.66
CA ASP A 656 20.66 6.86 -4.32
C ASP A 656 20.98 6.66 -5.81
N ILE A 657 20.45 5.58 -6.38
CA ILE A 657 20.66 5.22 -7.78
C ILE A 657 19.34 5.30 -8.52
N VAL A 658 19.36 6.01 -9.64
CA VAL A 658 18.21 6.18 -10.55
C VAL A 658 18.54 5.54 -11.89
N VAL A 659 17.61 4.73 -12.40
CA VAL A 659 17.76 4.02 -13.68
C VAL A 659 16.58 4.35 -14.60
N PRO A 660 16.77 5.09 -15.71
CA PRO A 660 15.70 5.41 -16.66
C PRO A 660 15.13 4.15 -17.33
N ILE A 661 13.81 4.10 -17.48
CA ILE A 661 13.10 2.96 -18.11
C ILE A 661 13.09 3.10 -19.65
N ARG A 662 13.33 4.30 -20.15
CA ARG A 662 13.36 4.68 -21.58
C ARG A 662 14.51 5.65 -21.84
N ASN A 663 14.80 5.89 -23.11
CA ASN A 663 15.78 6.92 -23.50
C ASN A 663 15.13 8.30 -23.37
N TYR A 664 15.87 9.24 -22.77
CA TYR A 664 15.55 10.65 -22.67
C TYR A 664 16.73 11.47 -23.16
N LYS A 665 16.54 12.79 -23.37
CA LYS A 665 17.51 13.68 -24.01
C LYS A 665 18.94 13.58 -23.44
N ARG A 666 19.09 13.40 -22.13
CA ARG A 666 20.38 13.29 -21.42
C ARG A 666 20.51 12.03 -20.56
N LEU A 667 19.55 11.11 -20.67
CA LEU A 667 19.48 9.93 -19.81
C LEU A 667 19.20 8.70 -20.67
N GLU A 668 20.08 7.71 -20.59
CA GLU A 668 19.97 6.49 -21.38
C GLU A 668 19.18 5.41 -20.65
N LYS A 669 18.39 4.65 -21.42
CA LYS A 669 17.60 3.53 -20.90
C LYS A 669 18.52 2.50 -20.25
N GLY A 670 18.21 2.17 -19.00
CA GLY A 670 18.92 1.12 -18.25
C GLY A 670 20.27 1.55 -17.67
N GLN A 671 20.76 2.75 -17.98
CA GLN A 671 22.00 3.27 -17.39
C GLN A 671 21.75 3.76 -15.95
N SER A 672 22.68 3.47 -15.05
CA SER A 672 22.59 3.87 -13.64
C SER A 672 23.19 5.26 -13.43
N TYR A 673 22.45 6.14 -12.78
CA TYR A 673 22.90 7.47 -12.37
C TYR A 673 22.83 7.60 -10.86
N VAL A 674 23.86 8.19 -10.25
CA VAL A 674 23.91 8.40 -8.79
C VAL A 674 23.38 9.79 -8.46
N VAL A 675 22.48 9.89 -7.49
CA VAL A 675 22.00 11.18 -6.96
C VAL A 675 23.14 11.86 -6.21
N ALA A 676 23.67 12.94 -6.78
CA ALA A 676 24.76 13.73 -6.20
C ALA A 676 24.26 14.91 -5.35
N GLY A 677 23.01 15.33 -5.55
CA GLY A 677 22.42 16.47 -4.85
C GLY A 677 21.02 16.79 -5.34
N LYS A 678 20.48 17.88 -4.82
CA LYS A 678 19.14 18.41 -5.12
C LYS A 678 19.25 19.91 -5.35
N GLU A 679 18.64 20.42 -6.41
CA GLU A 679 18.61 21.87 -6.71
C GLU A 679 17.16 22.30 -6.89
N ALA A 680 16.58 22.92 -5.87
CA ALA A 680 15.15 23.20 -5.80
C ALA A 680 14.31 21.94 -6.08
N ASP A 681 13.56 21.92 -7.18
CA ASP A 681 12.71 20.80 -7.62
C ASP A 681 13.38 19.90 -8.68
N ASP A 682 14.68 20.07 -8.92
CA ASP A 682 15.48 19.23 -9.82
C ASP A 682 16.43 18.29 -9.05
N LEU A 683 16.73 17.16 -9.69
CA LEU A 683 17.77 16.25 -9.23
C LEU A 683 19.11 16.56 -9.90
N VAL A 684 20.15 16.60 -9.08
CA VAL A 684 21.53 16.59 -9.53
C VAL A 684 22.01 15.14 -9.57
N LEU A 685 22.23 14.63 -10.77
CA LEU A 685 22.69 13.27 -11.03
C LEU A 685 24.16 13.25 -11.45
N ARG A 686 24.82 12.12 -11.24
CA ARG A 686 26.15 11.81 -11.74
C ARG A 686 26.09 10.60 -12.65
N SER A 687 26.58 10.72 -13.88
CA SER A 687 26.66 9.60 -14.82
C SER A 687 27.77 8.61 -14.41
N PRO A 688 27.79 7.38 -14.98
CA PRO A 688 28.90 6.44 -14.81
C PRO A 688 30.26 7.01 -15.22
N GLU A 689 30.28 7.91 -16.20
CA GLU A 689 31.48 8.62 -16.68
C GLU A 689 31.88 9.80 -15.77
N GLY A 690 31.06 10.10 -14.76
CA GLY A 690 31.30 11.15 -13.77
C GLY A 690 30.71 12.52 -14.16
N GLU A 691 29.95 12.63 -15.26
CA GLU A 691 29.33 13.89 -15.67
C GLU A 691 28.24 14.31 -14.67
N ARG A 692 28.23 15.60 -14.29
CA ARG A 692 27.15 16.19 -13.49
C ARG A 692 25.99 16.60 -14.40
N LEU A 693 24.83 16.02 -14.15
CA LEU A 693 23.59 16.27 -14.88
C LEU A 693 22.57 16.91 -13.93
N VAL A 694 21.80 17.89 -14.41
CA VAL A 694 20.63 18.41 -13.71
C VAL A 694 19.41 18.07 -14.57
N THR A 695 18.40 17.47 -13.96
CA THR A 695 17.19 17.03 -14.65
C THR A 695 15.99 17.16 -13.74
N ASP A 696 14.85 17.49 -14.36
CA ASP A 696 13.56 17.35 -13.71
C ASP A 696 13.23 15.87 -13.45
N LEU A 697 12.14 15.63 -12.72
CA LEU A 697 11.66 14.30 -12.34
C LEU A 697 10.58 13.73 -13.27
N SER A 698 10.31 14.34 -14.42
CA SER A 698 9.20 13.94 -15.32
C SER A 698 9.41 12.58 -15.99
N PHE A 699 10.63 12.04 -15.96
CA PHE A 699 10.99 10.79 -16.62
C PHE A 699 10.66 9.53 -15.78
N ASP A 700 10.22 8.47 -16.47
CA ASP A 700 9.99 7.14 -15.89
C ASP A 700 11.33 6.49 -15.52
N LYS A 701 11.42 6.02 -14.27
CA LYS A 701 12.66 5.54 -13.67
C LYS A 701 12.40 4.48 -12.60
N ALA A 702 13.41 3.66 -12.35
CA ALA A 702 13.53 2.88 -11.14
C ALA A 702 14.46 3.59 -10.16
N HIS A 703 14.22 3.45 -8.86
CA HIS A 703 14.90 4.18 -7.80
C HIS A 703 15.35 3.22 -6.70
N TYR A 704 16.66 3.17 -6.46
CA TYR A 704 17.32 2.23 -5.56
C TYR A 704 18.16 2.98 -4.53
N HIS A 705 18.36 2.35 -3.37
CA HIS A 705 19.48 2.66 -2.48
C HIS A 705 20.40 1.45 -2.34
N GLU A 706 21.64 1.71 -1.96
CA GLU A 706 22.62 0.69 -1.65
C GLU A 706 22.52 0.30 -0.17
N GLU A 707 22.38 -1.00 0.11
CA GLU A 707 22.38 -1.59 1.45
C GLU A 707 23.55 -2.58 1.57
N SER A 708 24.25 -2.59 2.71
CA SER A 708 25.29 -3.58 2.98
C SER A 708 24.64 -4.88 3.46
N ILE A 709 25.05 -6.01 2.88
CA ILE A 709 24.56 -7.34 3.25
C ILE A 709 25.74 -8.29 3.48
N GLY A 710 25.67 -9.07 4.55
CA GLY A 710 26.62 -10.16 4.81
C GLY A 710 26.25 -11.38 3.99
N ILE A 711 27.21 -11.93 3.25
CA ILE A 711 27.06 -13.19 2.51
C ILE A 711 28.19 -14.16 2.87
N ALA A 712 27.97 -15.46 2.76
CA ALA A 712 28.93 -16.50 3.11
C ALA A 712 28.95 -17.61 2.05
N VAL A 713 30.05 -18.35 1.98
CA VAL A 713 30.11 -19.58 1.19
C VAL A 713 29.04 -20.55 1.73
N GLY A 714 28.25 -21.13 0.82
CA GLY A 714 27.08 -21.97 1.12
C GLY A 714 25.76 -21.19 1.19
N ASP A 715 25.76 -19.85 1.16
CA ASP A 715 24.51 -19.09 1.16
C ASP A 715 23.73 -19.30 -0.14
N ARG A 716 22.40 -19.40 0.01
CA ARG A 716 21.44 -19.37 -1.09
C ARG A 716 20.87 -17.97 -1.26
N LEU A 717 21.02 -17.42 -2.45
CA LEU A 717 20.53 -16.10 -2.84
C LEU A 717 19.59 -16.20 -4.03
N ARG A 718 18.89 -15.11 -4.33
CA ARG A 718 18.07 -14.94 -5.54
C ARG A 718 18.33 -13.58 -6.15
N TRP A 719 18.26 -13.50 -7.48
CA TRP A 719 18.21 -12.21 -8.17
C TRP A 719 16.86 -11.51 -7.88
N SER A 720 16.88 -10.21 -7.59
CA SER A 720 15.71 -9.38 -7.30
C SER A 720 15.22 -8.57 -8.51
N LYS A 721 15.94 -8.63 -9.65
CA LYS A 721 15.61 -7.93 -10.89
C LYS A 721 15.99 -8.79 -12.10
N ASN A 722 15.29 -8.59 -13.22
CA ASN A 722 15.67 -9.17 -14.50
C ASN A 722 16.85 -8.42 -15.11
N ASP A 723 17.83 -9.16 -15.62
CA ASP A 723 18.92 -8.67 -16.45
C ASP A 723 19.04 -9.58 -17.67
N THR A 724 18.63 -9.07 -18.84
CA THR A 724 18.65 -9.83 -20.08
C THR A 724 20.05 -10.01 -20.66
N GLN A 725 20.98 -9.08 -20.39
CA GLN A 725 22.34 -9.16 -20.92
C GLN A 725 23.12 -10.27 -20.20
N LEU A 726 22.96 -10.35 -18.88
CA LEU A 726 23.59 -11.38 -18.03
C LEU A 726 22.75 -12.66 -17.92
N GLN A 727 21.59 -12.72 -18.59
CA GLN A 727 20.63 -13.83 -18.49
C GLN A 727 20.29 -14.19 -17.02
N ARG A 728 20.05 -13.16 -16.20
CA ARG A 728 19.60 -13.29 -14.80
C ARG A 728 18.11 -12.93 -14.73
N ARG A 729 17.33 -13.74 -14.03
CA ARG A 729 15.87 -13.56 -13.92
C ARG A 729 15.47 -13.26 -12.49
N ASN A 730 14.52 -12.35 -12.30
CA ASN A 730 13.97 -12.04 -10.99
C ASN A 730 13.36 -13.30 -10.37
N GLY A 731 13.79 -13.63 -9.16
CA GLY A 731 13.42 -14.83 -8.42
C GLY A 731 14.31 -16.05 -8.70
N GLN A 732 15.23 -15.99 -9.68
CA GLN A 732 16.16 -17.09 -9.97
C GLN A 732 17.16 -17.24 -8.84
N GLU A 733 17.19 -18.44 -8.25
CA GLU A 733 18.06 -18.78 -7.12
C GLU A 733 19.44 -19.27 -7.57
N PHE A 734 20.46 -19.00 -6.75
CA PHE A 734 21.83 -19.46 -6.88
C PHE A 734 22.49 -19.64 -5.50
N GLU A 735 23.60 -20.36 -5.46
CA GLU A 735 24.39 -20.62 -4.25
C GLU A 735 25.81 -20.04 -4.39
N ILE A 736 26.39 -19.54 -3.30
CA ILE A 736 27.81 -19.15 -3.25
C ILE A 736 28.68 -20.39 -3.06
N GLU A 737 29.35 -20.86 -4.12
CA GLU A 737 30.16 -22.09 -4.07
C GLU A 737 31.55 -21.85 -3.48
N SER A 738 32.18 -20.72 -3.81
CA SER A 738 33.48 -20.34 -3.27
C SER A 738 33.70 -18.83 -3.39
N THR A 739 34.66 -18.33 -2.63
CA THR A 739 35.07 -16.92 -2.68
C THR A 739 36.59 -16.80 -2.70
N VAL A 740 37.08 -15.86 -3.51
CA VAL A 740 38.50 -15.49 -3.57
C VAL A 740 38.55 -13.97 -3.44
N GLU A 741 39.03 -13.49 -2.28
CA GLU A 741 39.00 -12.07 -1.90
C GLU A 741 37.59 -11.45 -2.01
N HIS A 742 37.33 -10.71 -3.09
CA HIS A 742 36.07 -10.00 -3.34
C HIS A 742 35.22 -10.66 -4.44
N LEU A 743 35.73 -11.71 -5.09
CA LEU A 743 35.04 -12.43 -6.15
C LEU A 743 34.34 -13.66 -5.55
N ALA A 744 33.02 -13.72 -5.74
CA ALA A 744 32.22 -14.89 -5.40
C ALA A 744 31.91 -15.70 -6.65
N ASN A 745 32.25 -16.99 -6.64
CA ASN A 745 31.80 -17.94 -7.63
C ASN A 745 30.43 -18.47 -7.22
N ILE A 746 29.43 -18.24 -8.06
CA ILE A 746 28.06 -18.64 -7.84
C ILE A 746 27.67 -19.81 -8.73
N LYS A 747 26.74 -20.63 -8.24
CA LYS A 747 26.23 -21.80 -8.94
C LYS A 747 24.71 -21.77 -9.01
N TYR A 748 24.20 -21.93 -10.22
CA TYR A 748 22.77 -22.06 -10.49
C TYR A 748 22.32 -23.52 -10.40
N ARG A 749 21.00 -23.72 -10.23
CA ARG A 749 20.40 -25.06 -10.15
C ARG A 749 20.58 -25.90 -11.41
N ASP A 750 20.69 -25.26 -12.57
CA ASP A 750 20.95 -25.90 -13.86
C ASP A 750 22.44 -26.26 -14.07
N GLY A 751 23.30 -25.98 -13.07
CA GLY A 751 24.72 -26.26 -13.09
C GLY A 751 25.57 -25.16 -13.72
N ARG A 752 24.97 -24.09 -14.26
CA ARG A 752 25.71 -22.92 -14.74
C ARG A 752 26.46 -22.28 -13.57
N THR A 753 27.67 -21.78 -13.82
CA THR A 753 28.46 -21.02 -12.85
C THR A 753 28.80 -19.63 -13.40
N GLU A 754 29.01 -18.69 -12.49
CA GLU A 754 29.30 -17.29 -12.80
C GLU A 754 30.14 -16.69 -11.67
N ALA A 755 31.01 -15.71 -11.97
CA ALA A 755 31.75 -14.96 -10.96
C ALA A 755 31.18 -13.55 -10.81
N ILE A 756 31.00 -13.10 -9.56
CA ILE A 756 30.48 -11.76 -9.24
C ILE A 756 31.42 -11.02 -8.28
N ASP A 757 31.63 -9.72 -8.50
CA ASP A 757 32.42 -8.86 -7.61
C ASP A 757 31.53 -8.27 -6.52
N LEU A 758 31.76 -8.63 -5.26
CA LEU A 758 30.96 -8.23 -4.11
C LEU A 758 31.10 -6.75 -3.73
N ARG A 759 32.13 -6.07 -4.26
CA ARG A 759 32.30 -4.61 -4.09
C ARG A 759 31.39 -3.80 -4.99
N GLN A 760 30.79 -4.42 -6.00
CA GLN A 760 29.77 -3.79 -6.83
C GLN A 760 28.39 -4.03 -6.22
N ALA A 761 27.51 -3.05 -6.35
CA ALA A 761 26.14 -3.19 -5.89
C ALA A 761 25.34 -4.05 -6.87
N HIS A 762 24.74 -5.13 -6.37
CA HIS A 762 24.00 -6.10 -7.19
C HIS A 762 22.52 -6.18 -6.79
N HIS A 763 21.67 -6.55 -7.75
CA HIS A 763 20.24 -6.83 -7.50
C HIS A 763 20.03 -8.28 -7.03
N PHE A 764 20.52 -8.66 -5.86
CA PHE A 764 20.22 -9.97 -5.25
C PHE A 764 19.63 -9.81 -3.85
N ASP A 765 19.20 -10.90 -3.24
CA ASP A 765 18.69 -10.97 -1.86
C ASP A 765 18.84 -12.41 -1.34
N LEU A 766 18.85 -12.63 -0.04
CA LEU A 766 18.91 -13.98 0.54
C LEU A 766 17.62 -14.77 0.23
N ALA A 767 17.75 -16.07 -0.06
CA ALA A 767 16.68 -16.91 -0.60
C ALA A 767 16.17 -18.00 0.35
N ILE A 768 16.61 -18.03 1.62
CA ILE A 768 16.18 -19.04 2.61
C ILE A 768 14.66 -19.00 2.82
N ALA A 769 14.10 -17.80 3.00
CA ALA A 769 12.66 -17.57 3.11
C ALA A 769 12.12 -16.70 1.96
N THR A 770 10.84 -16.85 1.67
CA THR A 770 10.11 -16.07 0.65
C THR A 770 8.84 -15.45 1.23
N THR A 771 8.31 -14.43 0.57
CA THR A 771 6.96 -13.94 0.86
C THR A 771 5.90 -14.86 0.24
N ILE A 772 4.67 -14.81 0.76
CA ILE A 772 3.52 -15.57 0.19
C ILE A 772 3.34 -15.22 -1.29
N TYR A 773 3.40 -13.93 -1.65
CA TYR A 773 3.26 -13.46 -3.04
C TYR A 773 4.32 -14.09 -3.97
N SER A 774 5.59 -14.03 -3.58
CA SER A 774 6.70 -14.60 -4.36
C SER A 774 6.73 -16.14 -4.36
N SER A 775 5.93 -16.79 -3.51
CA SER A 775 5.76 -18.24 -3.48
C SER A 775 4.66 -18.74 -4.43
N GLN A 776 3.89 -17.85 -5.06
CA GLN A 776 2.84 -18.25 -5.99
C GLN A 776 3.39 -19.05 -7.18
N GLY A 777 2.69 -20.12 -7.55
CA GLY A 777 3.17 -21.10 -8.53
C GLY A 777 4.18 -22.12 -7.98
N LYS A 778 4.88 -21.85 -6.87
CA LYS A 778 5.83 -22.80 -6.27
C LYS A 778 5.12 -24.00 -5.63
N THR A 779 5.84 -25.11 -5.48
CA THR A 779 5.36 -26.30 -4.78
C THR A 779 6.52 -26.92 -4.00
N SER A 780 6.26 -27.38 -2.78
CA SER A 780 7.27 -27.97 -1.89
C SER A 780 6.73 -29.19 -1.17
N GLU A 781 7.61 -30.08 -0.71
CA GLU A 781 7.18 -31.26 0.05
C GLU A 781 6.64 -30.83 1.43
N ARG A 782 7.38 -29.92 2.08
CA ARG A 782 7.05 -29.30 3.36
C ARG A 782 6.97 -27.77 3.22
N VAL A 783 6.04 -27.16 3.95
CA VAL A 783 5.87 -25.70 4.00
C VAL A 783 5.73 -25.22 5.46
N PHE A 784 6.55 -24.25 5.84
CA PHE A 784 6.44 -23.52 7.10
C PHE A 784 5.97 -22.09 6.82
N VAL A 785 4.95 -21.65 7.54
CA VAL A 785 4.31 -20.34 7.35
C VAL A 785 4.38 -19.55 8.65
N ALA A 786 4.96 -18.36 8.62
CA ALA A 786 4.84 -17.39 9.70
C ALA A 786 3.57 -16.56 9.50
N ALA A 787 2.62 -16.65 10.43
CA ALA A 787 1.47 -15.75 10.49
C ALA A 787 1.87 -14.46 11.22
N ASP A 788 2.21 -13.44 10.45
CA ASP A 788 2.74 -12.14 10.89
C ASP A 788 1.69 -11.02 10.96
N GLY A 789 0.40 -11.36 10.83
CA GLY A 789 -0.70 -10.42 10.99
C GLY A 789 -1.01 -9.59 9.74
N VAL A 790 -0.65 -10.08 8.55
CA VAL A 790 -1.07 -9.49 7.25
C VAL A 790 -1.80 -10.49 6.35
N GLN A 791 -2.16 -11.65 6.89
CA GLN A 791 -2.90 -12.71 6.21
C GLN A 791 -4.31 -12.25 5.85
N ASN A 792 -4.82 -12.83 4.77
CA ASN A 792 -6.16 -12.67 4.22
C ASN A 792 -6.56 -13.98 3.55
N SER A 793 -7.79 -14.09 3.05
CA SER A 793 -8.31 -15.29 2.40
C SER A 793 -7.39 -15.85 1.31
N GLU A 794 -6.93 -14.99 0.41
CA GLU A 794 -6.11 -15.38 -0.75
C GLU A 794 -4.70 -15.82 -0.31
N SER A 795 -4.05 -15.06 0.56
CA SER A 795 -2.71 -15.38 1.07
C SER A 795 -2.71 -16.65 1.93
N PHE A 796 -3.76 -16.88 2.71
CA PHE A 796 -3.93 -18.08 3.50
C PHE A 796 -4.11 -19.31 2.60
N TYR A 797 -4.98 -19.22 1.58
CA TYR A 797 -5.15 -20.28 0.58
C TYR A 797 -3.85 -20.54 -0.20
N VAL A 798 -3.17 -19.48 -0.65
CA VAL A 798 -1.89 -19.60 -1.36
C VAL A 798 -0.89 -20.33 -0.48
N ALA A 799 -0.67 -19.90 0.76
CA ALA A 799 0.29 -20.51 1.67
C ALA A 799 -0.01 -22.00 1.93
N ALA A 800 -1.26 -22.35 2.24
CA ALA A 800 -1.66 -23.74 2.50
C ALA A 800 -1.51 -24.64 1.27
N SER A 801 -1.84 -24.14 0.07
CA SER A 801 -1.83 -24.93 -1.17
C SER A 801 -0.43 -25.22 -1.73
N ARG A 802 0.65 -24.65 -1.19
CA ARG A 802 2.04 -24.92 -1.62
C ARG A 802 2.58 -26.26 -1.14
N ALA A 803 2.04 -26.80 -0.05
CA ALA A 803 2.49 -28.06 0.54
C ALA A 803 1.97 -29.29 -0.21
N ARG A 804 2.84 -30.27 -0.44
CA ARG A 804 2.45 -31.61 -0.93
C ARG A 804 2.12 -32.58 0.20
N SER A 805 2.92 -32.56 1.27
CA SER A 805 2.85 -33.57 2.34
C SER A 805 2.71 -32.98 3.73
N GLU A 806 3.43 -31.89 4.04
CA GLU A 806 3.40 -31.31 5.38
C GLU A 806 3.27 -29.78 5.35
N LEU A 807 2.36 -29.26 6.18
CA LEU A 807 2.11 -27.84 6.37
C LEU A 807 2.14 -27.51 7.86
N LYS A 808 2.90 -26.48 8.24
CA LYS A 808 2.84 -25.86 9.57
C LYS A 808 2.67 -24.36 9.45
N ILE A 809 1.67 -23.82 10.16
CA ILE A 809 1.38 -22.39 10.24
C ILE A 809 1.58 -21.96 11.69
N PHE A 810 2.56 -21.11 11.94
CA PHE A 810 2.92 -20.62 13.27
C PHE A 810 2.21 -19.28 13.53
N THR A 811 1.45 -19.18 14.61
CA THR A 811 0.65 -17.99 14.96
C THR A 811 0.58 -17.76 16.47
N ASP A 812 0.42 -16.51 16.90
CA ASP A 812 0.21 -16.12 18.30
C ASP A 812 -1.26 -16.19 18.72
N SER A 813 -2.17 -15.98 17.77
CA SER A 813 -3.60 -16.03 18.00
C SER A 813 -4.29 -16.75 16.83
N PRO A 814 -4.74 -18.00 17.04
CA PRO A 814 -5.56 -18.71 16.06
C PRO A 814 -6.84 -17.96 15.72
N ASP A 815 -7.48 -17.33 16.71
CA ASP A 815 -8.72 -16.56 16.51
C ASP A 815 -8.49 -15.33 15.62
N ASN A 816 -7.40 -14.58 15.84
CA ASN A 816 -7.06 -13.46 14.99
C ASN A 816 -6.74 -13.94 13.57
N LEU A 817 -5.91 -14.97 13.43
CA LEU A 817 -5.58 -15.55 12.12
C LEU A 817 -6.84 -16.05 11.39
N ARG A 818 -7.79 -16.65 12.12
CA ARG A 818 -9.08 -17.10 11.58
C ARG A 818 -9.90 -15.92 11.07
N SER A 819 -10.05 -14.86 11.86
CA SER A 819 -10.74 -13.64 11.46
C SER A 819 -10.12 -13.06 10.19
N MET A 820 -8.79 -12.94 10.17
CA MET A 820 -8.05 -12.42 9.03
C MET A 820 -8.21 -13.30 7.78
N ALA A 821 -8.14 -14.62 7.92
CA ALA A 821 -8.33 -15.54 6.80
C ALA A 821 -9.73 -15.44 6.18
N MET A 822 -10.75 -15.00 6.94
CA MET A 822 -12.09 -14.76 6.39
C MET A 822 -12.18 -13.50 5.54
N ASP A 823 -11.31 -12.52 5.78
CA ASP A 823 -11.31 -11.25 5.05
C ASP A 823 -10.62 -11.43 3.68
N SER A 824 -11.33 -11.13 2.60
CA SER A 824 -10.77 -11.12 1.25
C SER A 824 -10.15 -9.75 0.96
N MET A 825 -8.93 -9.77 0.42
CA MET A 825 -8.24 -8.59 -0.11
C MET A 825 -7.99 -8.74 -1.61
N SER A 826 -8.76 -9.60 -2.28
CA SER A 826 -8.72 -9.71 -3.75
C SER A 826 -9.05 -8.35 -4.37
N ASN A 827 -8.34 -8.00 -5.45
CA ASN A 827 -8.63 -6.73 -6.12
C ASN A 827 -10.09 -6.72 -6.61
N SER A 828 -10.81 -5.68 -6.19
CA SER A 828 -12.15 -5.38 -6.70
C SER A 828 -12.11 -4.87 -8.13
N ASN A 829 -13.25 -4.91 -8.80
CA ASN A 829 -13.44 -4.24 -10.09
C ASN A 829 -14.55 -3.17 -9.96
N PRO A 830 -14.47 -2.06 -10.71
CA PRO A 830 -15.46 -0.97 -10.63
C PRO A 830 -16.92 -1.42 -10.71
N ARG A 831 -17.28 -2.31 -11.65
CA ARG A 831 -18.65 -2.82 -11.81
C ARG A 831 -19.16 -3.60 -10.60
N GLU A 832 -18.28 -4.37 -9.95
CA GLU A 832 -18.60 -5.14 -8.76
C GLU A 832 -18.96 -4.18 -7.61
N LEU A 833 -18.11 -3.17 -7.38
CA LEU A 833 -18.32 -2.14 -6.36
C LEU A 833 -19.61 -1.36 -6.58
N LEU A 834 -19.91 -0.96 -7.81
CA LEU A 834 -21.15 -0.25 -8.14
C LEU A 834 -22.40 -1.13 -7.98
N SER A 835 -22.31 -2.41 -8.34
CA SER A 835 -23.40 -3.36 -8.13
C SER A 835 -23.72 -3.54 -6.65
N GLU A 836 -22.68 -3.64 -5.81
CA GLU A 836 -22.84 -3.72 -4.35
C GLU A 836 -23.47 -2.46 -3.77
N LEU A 837 -23.04 -1.29 -4.23
CA LEU A 837 -23.62 -0.01 -3.84
C LEU A 837 -25.11 0.07 -4.18
N HIS A 838 -25.50 -0.27 -5.42
CA HIS A 838 -26.91 -0.30 -5.82
C HIS A 838 -27.74 -1.28 -4.99
N LYS A 839 -27.20 -2.46 -4.69
CA LYS A 839 -27.88 -3.45 -3.82
C LYS A 839 -28.09 -2.90 -2.41
N ARG A 840 -27.08 -2.26 -1.80
CA ARG A 840 -27.20 -1.62 -0.47
C ARG A 840 -28.23 -0.50 -0.48
N GLN A 841 -28.19 0.38 -1.50
CA GLN A 841 -29.17 1.45 -1.65
C GLN A 841 -30.61 0.92 -1.79
N ALA A 842 -30.80 -0.18 -2.54
CA ALA A 842 -32.10 -0.82 -2.67
C ALA A 842 -32.62 -1.38 -1.32
N VAL A 843 -31.76 -1.99 -0.51
CA VAL A 843 -32.11 -2.46 0.84
C VAL A 843 -32.49 -1.28 1.73
N LEU A 844 -31.68 -0.23 1.79
CA LEU A 844 -31.98 0.98 2.58
C LEU A 844 -33.29 1.66 2.15
N LYS A 845 -33.59 1.69 0.84
CA LYS A 845 -34.84 2.22 0.30
C LYS A 845 -36.04 1.37 0.70
N ALA A 846 -35.89 0.04 0.69
CA ALA A 846 -36.93 -0.88 1.15
C ALA A 846 -37.19 -0.78 2.67
N GLU A 847 -36.15 -0.54 3.47
CA GLU A 847 -36.28 -0.28 4.91
C GLU A 847 -36.95 1.07 5.19
N LYS A 848 -36.65 2.10 4.39
CA LYS A 848 -37.31 3.41 4.46
C LYS A 848 -38.80 3.34 4.12
N GLN A 849 -39.18 2.56 3.10
CA GLN A 849 -40.58 2.32 2.74
C GLN A 849 -41.36 1.54 3.81
N ARG A 850 -40.69 0.83 4.72
CA ARG A 850 -41.30 0.15 5.87
C ARG A 850 -41.49 1.05 7.10
N GLY A 851 -41.33 2.37 6.96
CA GLY A 851 -41.60 3.35 8.03
C GLY A 851 -40.43 3.62 8.97
N ILE A 852 -39.19 3.27 8.58
CA ILE A 852 -37.98 3.70 9.29
C ILE A 852 -37.53 5.02 8.66
N ASP A 853 -37.81 6.12 9.35
CA ASP A 853 -37.64 7.49 8.86
C ASP A 853 -36.14 7.89 8.81
N ASN A 854 -35.41 7.39 7.80
CA ASN A 854 -34.02 7.74 7.51
C ASN A 854 -33.97 8.96 6.57
N LYS A 855 -33.70 10.16 7.10
CA LYS A 855 -33.53 11.40 6.31
C LYS A 855 -32.10 11.78 5.95
N ASN A 856 -31.08 11.01 6.35
CA ASN A 856 -29.70 11.20 5.88
C ASN A 856 -29.24 10.00 5.05
N VAL A 857 -29.45 10.08 3.74
CA VAL A 857 -28.72 9.27 2.75
C VAL A 857 -28.23 10.21 1.66
N VAL A 858 -26.97 9.99 1.28
CA VAL A 858 -26.20 10.62 0.20
C VAL A 858 -27.07 10.98 -1.01
N ARG A 859 -26.85 12.17 -1.60
CA ARG A 859 -27.47 12.61 -2.87
C ARG A 859 -27.51 11.45 -3.86
N GLU A 860 -28.66 11.24 -4.51
CA GLU A 860 -28.78 10.34 -5.66
C GLU A 860 -27.67 10.68 -6.65
N VAL A 861 -26.77 9.73 -6.90
CA VAL A 861 -25.88 9.80 -8.04
C VAL A 861 -26.69 9.27 -9.21
N ASP A 862 -27.09 10.16 -10.11
CA ASP A 862 -27.48 9.78 -11.46
C ASP A 862 -26.24 9.17 -12.13
N VAL A 863 -26.06 7.86 -11.99
CA VAL A 863 -25.19 7.12 -12.89
C VAL A 863 -25.95 7.05 -14.21
N PRO A 864 -25.44 7.60 -15.33
CA PRO A 864 -26.13 7.49 -16.61
C PRO A 864 -26.32 6.00 -16.94
N VAL A 865 -27.57 5.53 -16.90
CA VAL A 865 -27.94 4.13 -17.18
C VAL A 865 -27.80 3.79 -18.68
N GLU A 866 -27.38 4.73 -19.53
CA GLU A 866 -27.12 4.49 -20.94
C GLU A 866 -25.73 4.98 -21.37
N ILE A 867 -24.72 4.10 -21.30
CA ILE A 867 -23.55 4.20 -22.18
C ILE A 867 -23.77 3.22 -23.33
N SER A 868 -24.77 3.52 -24.14
CA SER A 868 -25.06 2.82 -25.40
C SER A 868 -24.61 3.64 -26.61
N GLN A 869 -23.59 4.51 -26.48
CA GLN A 869 -22.89 5.11 -27.63
C GLN A 869 -21.40 5.35 -27.32
N PRO A 870 -20.49 5.13 -28.29
CA PRO A 870 -19.06 5.34 -28.09
C PRO A 870 -18.77 6.84 -27.95
N LEU A 871 -18.42 7.28 -26.74
CA LEU A 871 -17.87 8.62 -26.50
C LEU A 871 -16.43 8.70 -27.04
N ASN A 872 -16.29 9.34 -28.20
CA ASN A 872 -15.01 9.85 -28.69
C ASN A 872 -14.55 11.00 -27.77
N LEU A 873 -13.77 10.68 -26.73
CA LEU A 873 -12.99 11.64 -25.97
C LEU A 873 -11.55 11.16 -25.88
N VAL A 874 -10.83 11.33 -26.98
CA VAL A 874 -9.37 11.45 -26.99
C VAL A 874 -9.03 12.57 -27.98
N LYS A 875 -8.80 13.78 -27.46
CA LYS A 875 -7.78 14.65 -28.04
C LYS A 875 -6.62 14.64 -27.07
N GLU A 876 -5.68 13.74 -27.34
CA GLU A 876 -4.33 13.85 -26.80
C GLU A 876 -3.80 15.24 -27.17
N ARG A 877 -3.34 15.97 -26.15
CA ARG A 877 -2.47 17.13 -26.37
C ARG A 877 -1.13 16.57 -26.82
N GLU A 878 -0.97 16.43 -28.12
CA GLU A 878 0.35 16.44 -28.73
C GLU A 878 0.95 17.84 -28.55
N SER A 879 2.24 17.83 -28.23
CA SER A 879 3.12 18.96 -27.94
C SER A 879 3.05 20.07 -28.99
N ASP A 880 2.87 21.30 -28.51
CA ASP A 880 3.19 22.53 -29.25
C ASP A 880 4.64 22.48 -29.73
N SER A 881 4.82 22.35 -31.04
CA SER A 881 6.01 22.84 -31.74
C SER A 881 5.56 24.05 -32.55
N THR A 882 6.15 25.19 -32.21
CA THR A 882 5.90 26.51 -32.77
C THR A 882 6.45 26.59 -34.19
N GLU A 883 5.57 26.58 -35.19
CA GLU A 883 5.83 27.25 -36.46
C GLU A 883 4.62 28.10 -36.86
N VAL A 884 4.91 29.40 -36.98
CA VAL A 884 3.97 30.49 -37.26
C VAL A 884 3.60 30.45 -38.75
N GLY A 885 2.39 29.95 -39.05
CA GLY A 885 1.75 30.07 -40.35
C GLY A 885 0.62 31.08 -40.30
N VAL A 886 0.89 32.31 -40.75
CA VAL A 886 -0.08 33.40 -40.87
C VAL A 886 -1.00 33.14 -42.07
N THR A 887 -2.30 32.99 -41.85
CA THR A 887 -3.34 33.03 -42.88
C THR A 887 -3.99 34.41 -42.94
N LEU A 888 -3.91 35.02 -44.12
CA LEU A 888 -4.48 36.31 -44.50
C LEU A 888 -6.03 36.29 -44.47
N PRO A 889 -6.70 37.43 -44.20
CA PRO A 889 -8.12 37.61 -44.48
C PRO A 889 -8.36 38.09 -45.92
N THR A 890 -9.35 37.50 -46.57
CA THR A 890 -9.96 37.98 -47.81
C THR A 890 -10.99 39.07 -47.51
N GLU A 891 -10.86 40.24 -48.15
CA GLU A 891 -11.87 40.86 -49.03
C GLU A 891 -11.50 42.33 -49.34
N GLY A 892 -11.60 42.72 -50.61
CA GLY A 892 -11.83 44.11 -51.01
C GLY A 892 -10.77 44.78 -51.90
N GLY A 893 -10.98 44.71 -53.22
CA GLY A 893 -10.84 45.88 -54.09
C GLY A 893 -9.47 46.19 -54.71
N GLY A 894 -9.29 45.77 -55.96
CA GLY A 894 -8.97 46.71 -57.03
C GLY A 894 -7.50 46.92 -57.45
N VAL A 895 -7.22 46.49 -58.69
CA VAL A 895 -6.62 47.30 -59.77
C VAL A 895 -5.07 47.42 -59.84
N ILE A 896 -4.54 46.84 -60.95
CA ILE A 896 -3.37 47.21 -61.79
C ILE A 896 -1.95 46.66 -61.44
N LEU A 897 -1.49 45.76 -62.33
CA LEU A 897 -0.10 45.38 -62.69
C LEU A 897 0.76 46.63 -63.05
N PRO A 898 2.13 46.63 -63.09
CA PRO A 898 2.94 45.53 -63.62
C PRO A 898 4.42 45.38 -63.15
N THR A 899 5.03 44.29 -63.66
CA THR A 899 6.39 44.13 -64.22
C THR A 899 7.67 43.99 -63.37
N GLN A 900 8.39 42.91 -63.75
CA GLN A 900 9.86 42.74 -63.88
C GLN A 900 10.67 42.66 -62.57
N GLY A 901 11.62 41.75 -62.40
CA GLY A 901 12.23 40.76 -63.27
C GLY A 901 13.63 40.43 -62.73
N GLY A 902 14.04 39.16 -62.85
CA GLY A 902 15.44 38.69 -62.81
C GLY A 902 16.23 38.90 -61.50
N ASP A 903 17.33 38.22 -61.25
CA ASP A 903 17.94 37.08 -61.90
C ASP A 903 19.08 36.60 -60.97
N GLU A 904 19.50 35.37 -61.22
CA GLU A 904 20.86 34.84 -61.04
C GLU A 904 21.47 34.54 -59.66
N ALA A 905 21.89 33.27 -59.63
CA ALA A 905 22.77 32.59 -58.70
C ALA A 905 24.26 32.96 -58.85
N LYS A 906 25.04 32.68 -57.80
CA LYS A 906 26.30 31.89 -57.80
C LYS A 906 26.92 31.95 -56.39
N ASP A 907 27.13 30.85 -55.68
CA ASP A 907 28.16 29.81 -55.83
C ASP A 907 29.51 30.15 -55.16
N LEU A 908 30.10 29.13 -54.53
CA LEU A 908 31.50 28.97 -54.08
C LEU A 908 31.91 29.29 -52.61
N ASN A 909 32.00 28.19 -51.84
CA ASN A 909 33.19 27.59 -51.23
C ASN A 909 34.18 28.36 -50.33
N ASN A 910 34.42 27.70 -49.18
CA ASN A 910 35.67 27.55 -48.41
C ASN A 910 36.26 28.75 -47.68
N LEU A 911 36.38 28.61 -46.35
CA LEU A 911 37.67 28.65 -45.64
C LEU A 911 37.50 28.15 -44.20
N ASP A 912 38.22 27.07 -43.88
CA ASP A 912 38.66 26.72 -42.53
C ASP A 912 39.43 27.88 -41.91
N LEU A 913 39.29 28.08 -40.59
CA LEU A 913 40.39 28.36 -39.67
C LEU A 913 39.91 28.25 -38.22
N ASP A 914 40.35 27.16 -37.61
CA ASP A 914 40.82 26.98 -36.24
C ASP A 914 40.54 28.06 -35.15
N SER A 915 40.11 27.48 -34.04
CA SER A 915 40.59 27.73 -32.68
C SER A 915 39.88 28.79 -31.81
N ASN A 916 39.25 28.22 -30.78
CA ASN A 916 39.63 28.41 -29.37
C ASN A 916 38.71 29.23 -28.45
N TYR A 917 38.29 28.50 -27.40
CA TYR A 917 37.93 28.91 -26.04
C TYR A 917 36.51 29.45 -25.72
N SER A 918 35.84 28.64 -24.90
CA SER A 918 34.96 29.00 -23.76
C SER A 918 33.75 29.89 -24.06
N ARG A 919 32.51 29.46 -23.79
CA ARG A 919 32.01 28.80 -22.57
C ARG A 919 30.61 28.27 -22.84
#